data_AF-A0A5C6XAA9-F1
#
_entry.id   AF-A0A5C6XAA9-F1
#
_cell.length_a   1.000
_cell.length_b   1.000
_cell.length_c   1.000
_cell.angle_alpha   90.00
_cell.angle_beta   90.00
_cell.angle_gamma   90.00
#
_symmetry.space_group_name_H-M   'P 1'
#
loop_
_entity.id
_entity.type
_entity.pdbx_description
1 polymer ?
#
loop_
_entity_poly.entity_id
_entity_poly.type
_entity_poly.pdbx_seq_one_letter_code
_entity_poly.pdbx_strand_id
1 'polypeptide(L)'
;MKRVSPSIGEYCWPHGLSEAILRARQSCDSFYAMRHCMLNRARMNWVMWACAMMLGAGACAGEGEPEVSSERGALGEGALDERASLPADGRELLDGDHADHRHHASVVLASPEAVAELFDEDANLARLEYPDAFQQVGWMMDADSLAGMEYRVARADGSFSKWEPVEVYWNEGRMFNARVRLSAPTHVMELRGFEGITFAEIEFFEEVVAPEQIQRRERPLPPEVGDGGPIGTRRQASVAPRSLVIPRSEWGAINPGKICGSVVAPYRASIHHTYSPSNDGADAAARVRQMQSYHVNTRGWCDIGYHFIVSQAGNIYQGRSRSDRPGAHVGNQNSGNVGISFIADFTTQTPSQTQLNAGARMLQWVHETHGVPMTRTAVKGHREWPGQSTSCPGGNMISSLNTLLQKTRDLIDPPAPQTYEVALDVTLKGGDAMVDQGSSEGVADVLPGAELTAEIMLKNASSSVIRGVRLGYAFDELGLTPLSYTIESDHPALDQSSWSTNDAMEVESNPDPAQMGSSGELVMNAFSAGESKRVVVTLRADAYSFAMAPFGGVRAFVTHIDDVYAQSAFGSTPSVNRTGTTLRAHAGLDIFATDAWFFEGPEGPDVEGWTAQGTDAFDDFRLNTSHGLLALHLVGEGATVSSPAWTAIDADAFPELVLRARSHDGDHIKAVYWARDGEAFSEERSVRFEAPGDGEYHDLIVNLSEHPQWSGQINALRIAPLAEGAPTEDESGWYDMDHIYLQNRAAGTTTTEFGPVIDQAAVALLADDDAQPGVGGPDRDSDQGGRTPGLGANDGEQPGVRTASGCATTGQQGGGAPAAALLLLLGWMLASRRRAEA
;
A
#
# COMPACT_ATOMS: atom_id res chain seq x y z
N MET A 1 -12.95 33.55 39.29
CA MET A 1 -12.45 32.95 40.57
C MET A 1 -13.64 32.47 41.39
N LYS A 2 -13.40 31.60 42.40
CA LYS A 2 -14.35 31.07 43.41
C LYS A 2 -15.42 30.05 42.93
N ARG A 3 -15.04 28.79 43.15
CA ARG A 3 -15.76 27.51 43.33
C ARG A 3 -17.25 27.51 43.77
N VAL A 4 -17.85 26.34 43.56
CA VAL A 4 -18.85 25.56 44.35
C VAL A 4 -20.16 25.24 43.56
N SER A 5 -20.62 23.99 43.68
CA SER A 5 -21.82 23.35 43.07
C SER A 5 -23.05 23.49 44.03
N PRO A 6 -24.25 22.82 43.93
CA PRO A 6 -24.58 21.51 43.31
C PRO A 6 -25.98 21.36 42.63
N SER A 7 -26.38 20.10 42.35
CA SER A 7 -27.77 19.54 42.33
C SER A 7 -28.75 19.94 41.20
N ILE A 8 -29.76 19.14 40.78
CA ILE A 8 -30.19 17.73 41.02
C ILE A 8 -31.14 17.26 39.87
N GLY A 9 -31.32 15.94 39.68
CA GLY A 9 -32.40 15.28 38.89
C GLY A 9 -31.88 14.07 38.09
N GLU A 10 -32.25 12.79 38.26
CA GLU A 10 -33.55 12.10 38.45
C GLU A 10 -34.42 12.03 37.16
N TYR A 11 -35.03 10.91 36.75
CA TYR A 11 -35.17 9.54 37.30
C TYR A 11 -35.37 8.50 36.16
N CYS A 12 -35.24 7.19 36.49
CA CYS A 12 -36.01 6.01 35.97
C CYS A 12 -35.18 4.77 35.55
N TRP A 13 -35.54 3.64 36.15
CA TRP A 13 -35.24 2.23 35.79
C TRP A 13 -36.52 1.41 36.08
N PRO A 14 -36.67 0.21 35.50
CA PRO A 14 -37.30 -0.90 36.22
C PRO A 14 -36.44 -2.18 36.26
N HIS A 15 -36.76 -3.09 37.20
CA HIS A 15 -35.87 -4.17 37.70
C HIS A 15 -36.27 -5.60 37.29
N GLY A 16 -35.29 -6.52 37.41
CA GLY A 16 -35.46 -7.97 37.67
C GLY A 16 -34.13 -8.73 37.51
N LEU A 17 -33.32 -8.97 38.57
CA LEU A 17 -33.42 -10.02 39.62
C LEU A 17 -33.33 -11.45 39.05
N SER A 18 -32.49 -12.38 39.54
CA SER A 18 -31.60 -12.47 40.73
C SER A 18 -30.34 -13.33 40.40
N GLU A 19 -29.34 -13.65 41.26
CA GLU A 19 -29.14 -13.57 42.73
C GLU A 19 -27.64 -13.53 43.15
N ALA A 20 -27.38 -13.34 44.46
CA ALA A 20 -26.17 -13.52 45.31
C ALA A 20 -24.78 -13.85 44.66
N ILE A 21 -23.71 -13.08 44.85
CA ILE A 21 -22.96 -12.67 46.09
C ILE A 21 -22.02 -13.75 46.66
N LEU A 22 -20.70 -13.45 46.60
CA LEU A 22 -19.77 -13.55 47.74
C LEU A 22 -18.61 -12.53 47.55
N ARG A 23 -18.05 -12.02 48.66
CA ARG A 23 -17.03 -10.93 48.66
C ARG A 23 -16.06 -11.10 49.84
N ALA A 24 -14.84 -10.56 49.65
CA ALA A 24 -13.91 -10.09 50.71
C ALA A 24 -13.24 -11.20 51.58
N ARG A 25 -12.08 -11.01 52.25
CA ARG A 25 -11.04 -9.95 52.27
C ARG A 25 -9.79 -10.46 53.03
N GLN A 26 -8.83 -9.55 53.30
CA GLN A 26 -7.75 -9.62 54.34
C GLN A 26 -6.52 -10.50 54.00
N SER A 27 -5.29 -10.17 54.47
CA SER A 27 -4.82 -9.00 55.25
C SER A 27 -3.32 -8.75 55.12
N CYS A 28 -2.86 -7.54 55.43
CA CYS A 28 -1.46 -7.20 55.67
C CYS A 28 -1.05 -7.44 57.14
N ASP A 29 0.25 -7.21 57.42
CA ASP A 29 0.89 -6.94 58.71
C ASP A 29 1.10 -8.09 59.72
N SER A 30 2.38 -8.46 59.90
CA SER A 30 3.03 -8.53 61.23
C SER A 30 4.56 -8.55 61.10
N PHE A 31 5.28 -8.23 62.18
CA PHE A 31 6.71 -7.84 62.21
C PHE A 31 7.47 -8.54 63.36
N TYR A 32 8.82 -8.41 63.41
CA TYR A 32 9.76 -9.03 64.38
C TYR A 32 9.95 -10.56 64.24
N ALA A 33 11.11 -11.20 64.50
CA ALA A 33 12.41 -10.86 65.13
C ALA A 33 13.53 -11.78 64.51
N MET A 34 14.83 -11.89 64.85
CA MET A 34 15.96 -11.16 65.53
C MET A 34 17.21 -12.10 65.39
N ARG A 35 18.52 -11.81 65.55
CA ARG A 35 19.42 -10.61 65.71
C ARG A 35 20.91 -11.12 65.71
N HIS A 36 21.92 -10.21 65.69
CA HIS A 36 23.39 -10.43 65.89
C HIS A 36 24.20 -11.01 64.69
N CYS A 37 25.49 -10.67 64.45
CA CYS A 37 26.40 -9.73 65.16
C CYS A 37 27.53 -9.08 64.29
N MET A 38 27.67 -7.75 64.42
CA MET A 38 28.92 -6.92 64.53
C MET A 38 30.09 -6.88 63.50
N LEU A 39 30.35 -5.64 63.01
CA LEU A 39 31.66 -4.93 62.83
C LEU A 39 32.58 -5.34 61.63
N ASN A 40 33.41 -4.47 61.01
CA ASN A 40 33.85 -3.08 61.33
C ASN A 40 34.39 -2.26 60.11
N ARG A 41 34.21 -0.92 60.10
CA ARG A 41 34.97 0.17 59.36
C ARG A 41 34.97 0.18 57.80
N ALA A 42 34.71 1.28 57.04
CA ALA A 42 35.12 2.72 57.05
C ALA A 42 36.45 3.00 56.26
N ARG A 43 36.69 4.07 55.46
CA ARG A 43 36.03 5.37 55.10
C ARG A 43 36.65 5.84 53.73
N MET A 44 35.95 6.42 52.75
CA MET A 44 35.49 7.82 52.55
C MET A 44 36.55 8.88 52.18
N ASN A 45 36.49 9.47 50.96
CA ASN A 45 36.67 10.92 50.67
C ASN A 45 36.52 11.33 49.17
N TRP A 46 36.46 12.65 48.91
CA TRP A 46 36.36 13.38 47.62
C TRP A 46 37.40 14.54 47.59
N VAL A 47 37.41 15.37 46.52
CA VAL A 47 37.87 16.80 46.45
C VAL A 47 39.27 17.13 45.83
N MET A 48 39.26 17.59 44.56
CA MET A 48 40.08 18.67 43.91
C MET A 48 41.62 18.50 43.74
N TRP A 49 42.36 19.19 42.85
CA TRP A 49 42.14 20.19 41.75
C TRP A 49 43.34 20.10 40.74
N ALA A 50 43.21 20.15 39.40
CA ALA A 50 43.03 21.31 38.48
C ALA A 50 44.34 21.81 37.78
N CYS A 51 44.19 22.69 36.77
CA CYS A 51 45.19 23.20 35.78
C CYS A 51 45.61 22.20 34.67
N ALA A 52 45.79 22.58 33.39
CA ALA A 52 45.69 23.89 32.72
C ALA A 52 45.07 23.80 31.28
N MET A 53 45.09 24.91 30.53
CA MET A 53 44.23 25.19 29.35
C MET A 53 44.87 24.98 27.95
N MET A 54 43.98 24.83 26.96
CA MET A 54 44.04 25.33 25.56
C MET A 54 44.85 24.61 24.46
N LEU A 55 44.09 24.22 23.42
CA LEU A 55 44.23 24.53 21.97
C LEU A 55 45.59 24.33 21.26
N GLY A 56 45.55 23.53 20.18
CA GLY A 56 46.55 23.53 19.11
C GLY A 56 46.39 22.33 18.17
N ALA A 57 46.27 22.57 16.85
CA ALA A 57 46.20 21.53 15.83
C ALA A 57 47.37 21.69 14.84
N GLY A 58 47.81 20.60 14.19
CA GLY A 58 48.68 20.69 13.00
C GLY A 58 49.78 19.62 12.84
N ALA A 59 49.45 18.55 12.12
CA ALA A 59 50.18 18.01 10.95
C ALA A 59 51.72 17.71 10.93
N CYS A 60 52.02 16.49 10.45
CA CYS A 60 53.09 16.09 9.50
C CYS A 60 54.56 15.76 9.92
N ALA A 61 54.93 14.50 9.57
CA ALA A 61 56.15 14.05 8.84
C ALA A 61 57.52 13.84 9.54
N GLY A 62 58.34 12.96 8.92
CA GLY A 62 59.71 12.53 9.31
C GLY A 62 59.73 11.08 9.85
N GLU A 63 60.05 10.01 9.09
CA GLU A 63 61.28 9.59 8.35
C GLU A 63 62.34 8.83 9.20
N GLY A 64 62.90 7.73 8.66
CA GLY A 64 64.16 7.12 9.12
C GLY A 64 64.25 5.57 9.15
N GLU A 65 64.73 4.94 8.07
CA GLU A 65 65.40 3.61 8.11
C GLU A 65 66.94 3.76 8.25
N PRO A 66 67.67 2.70 8.64
CA PRO A 66 68.54 1.96 7.68
C PRO A 66 68.39 0.41 7.78
N GLU A 67 68.50 -0.41 6.72
CA GLU A 67 69.70 -0.87 5.95
C GLU A 67 70.71 -1.78 6.75
N VAL A 68 71.39 -2.83 6.24
CA VAL A 68 71.44 -3.56 4.93
C VAL A 68 72.24 -4.91 5.05
N SER A 69 72.28 -5.76 3.99
CA SER A 69 73.23 -6.90 3.70
C SER A 69 73.09 -8.23 4.51
N SER A 70 73.05 -9.48 3.97
CA SER A 70 73.70 -10.26 2.86
C SER A 70 74.97 -11.04 3.29
N GLU A 71 75.33 -12.27 2.85
CA GLU A 71 74.80 -13.17 1.80
C GLU A 71 75.33 -14.64 1.98
N ARG A 72 74.61 -15.65 1.44
CA ARG A 72 74.99 -17.06 1.03
C ARG A 72 75.81 -18.02 1.94
N GLY A 73 75.34 -19.27 2.07
CA GLY A 73 76.11 -20.48 2.42
C GLY A 73 75.27 -21.77 2.26
N ALA A 74 75.77 -22.84 1.62
CA ALA A 74 74.92 -23.90 1.05
C ALA A 74 75.13 -25.34 1.61
N LEU A 75 74.14 -26.20 1.33
CA LEU A 75 74.07 -27.68 1.42
C LEU A 75 73.87 -28.34 2.80
N GLY A 76 72.88 -29.25 2.89
CA GLY A 76 72.70 -30.20 4.01
C GLY A 76 71.26 -30.73 4.16
N GLU A 77 71.04 -32.00 3.81
CA GLU A 77 69.77 -32.77 3.81
C GLU A 77 68.83 -32.60 5.03
N GLY A 78 67.50 -32.64 4.81
CA GLY A 78 66.53 -32.85 5.91
C GLY A 78 65.17 -32.13 5.80
N ALA A 79 64.41 -32.31 4.72
CA ALA A 79 63.07 -31.74 4.62
C ALA A 79 62.03 -32.53 5.45
N LEU A 80 61.37 -31.85 6.38
CA LEU A 80 60.10 -32.27 6.99
C LEU A 80 59.08 -31.14 6.80
N ASP A 81 57.85 -31.51 6.43
CA ASP A 81 56.79 -30.57 6.06
C ASP A 81 56.36 -29.64 7.22
N GLU A 82 56.54 -28.33 7.04
CA GLU A 82 55.65 -27.33 7.62
C GLU A 82 54.35 -27.27 6.78
N ARG A 83 53.49 -28.29 6.95
CA ARG A 83 52.10 -28.29 6.48
C ARG A 83 51.15 -28.06 7.64
N ALA A 84 50.06 -27.37 7.36
CA ALA A 84 49.21 -26.69 8.35
C ALA A 84 48.77 -27.59 9.53
N SER A 85 48.96 -27.06 10.74
CA SER A 85 48.15 -27.41 11.91
C SER A 85 46.89 -26.53 11.93
N LEU A 86 45.92 -26.80 12.82
CA LEU A 86 44.67 -26.03 12.93
C LEU A 86 44.90 -24.49 12.96
N PRO A 87 44.18 -23.69 12.14
CA PRO A 87 44.42 -22.26 12.00
C PRO A 87 44.37 -21.48 13.33
N ALA A 88 45.15 -20.40 13.39
CA ALA A 88 45.41 -19.66 14.63
C ALA A 88 44.30 -18.64 14.97
N ASP A 89 43.57 -18.19 13.95
CA ASP A 89 42.57 -17.13 13.95
C ASP A 89 41.12 -17.67 13.96
N GLY A 90 40.85 -18.85 13.40
CA GLY A 90 39.55 -19.55 13.47
C GLY A 90 39.10 -20.03 14.86
N ARG A 91 39.69 -19.53 15.95
CA ARG A 91 39.54 -20.08 17.31
C ARG A 91 38.43 -19.43 18.15
N GLU A 92 37.16 -19.49 17.71
CA GLU A 92 36.04 -19.41 18.67
C GLU A 92 36.01 -20.71 19.50
N LEU A 93 36.82 -20.78 20.56
CA LEU A 93 36.74 -21.84 21.57
C LEU A 93 35.45 -21.70 22.37
N LEU A 94 34.39 -22.34 21.89
CA LEU A 94 33.07 -22.41 22.53
C LEU A 94 33.08 -23.33 23.75
N ASP A 95 33.72 -22.88 24.82
CA ASP A 95 33.90 -23.63 26.06
C ASP A 95 32.57 -23.78 26.85
N GLY A 96 31.82 -24.82 26.50
CA GLY A 96 30.46 -25.09 26.98
C GLY A 96 30.42 -25.92 28.26
N ASP A 97 30.21 -25.27 29.40
CA ASP A 97 30.06 -25.92 30.72
C ASP A 97 28.75 -26.75 30.83
N HIS A 98 28.81 -28.01 30.36
CA HIS A 98 27.70 -28.97 30.33
C HIS A 98 27.94 -30.12 31.31
N ALA A 99 27.32 -30.07 32.50
CA ALA A 99 27.48 -31.08 33.57
C ALA A 99 26.83 -32.46 33.30
N ASP A 100 27.26 -33.13 32.24
CA ASP A 100 27.08 -34.58 31.97
C ASP A 100 28.36 -35.20 31.35
N HIS A 101 29.18 -34.39 30.65
CA HIS A 101 30.50 -34.78 30.12
C HIS A 101 31.54 -33.67 30.34
N ARG A 102 32.84 -34.01 30.30
CA ARG A 102 33.91 -33.00 30.31
C ARG A 102 34.03 -32.30 28.95
N HIS A 103 34.77 -31.20 28.98
CA HIS A 103 34.91 -30.25 27.88
C HIS A 103 35.35 -30.95 26.57
N HIS A 104 34.67 -30.61 25.48
CA HIS A 104 35.01 -31.00 24.11
C HIS A 104 35.18 -29.73 23.30
N ALA A 105 36.23 -29.66 22.49
CA ALA A 105 36.49 -28.51 21.63
C ALA A 105 35.93 -28.76 20.23
N SER A 106 35.16 -27.81 19.73
CA SER A 106 34.65 -27.76 18.36
C SER A 106 35.51 -26.85 17.48
N VAL A 107 35.87 -27.30 16.28
CA VAL A 107 36.40 -26.47 15.19
C VAL A 107 35.34 -26.44 14.09
N VAL A 108 35.00 -25.25 13.60
CA VAL A 108 33.98 -25.05 12.56
C VAL A 108 34.62 -24.41 11.33
N LEU A 109 34.53 -25.10 10.20
CA LEU A 109 35.00 -24.64 8.89
C LEU A 109 33.77 -24.41 8.02
N ALA A 110 33.40 -23.14 7.87
CA ALA A 110 32.15 -22.69 7.24
C ALA A 110 32.35 -21.83 5.97
N SER A 111 33.58 -21.68 5.50
CA SER A 111 33.90 -21.07 4.20
C SER A 111 34.85 -21.98 3.40
N PRO A 112 34.89 -21.86 2.06
CA PRO A 112 35.78 -22.68 1.22
C PRO A 112 37.26 -22.51 1.58
N GLU A 113 37.68 -21.31 1.98
CA GLU A 113 39.05 -21.00 2.38
C GLU A 113 39.42 -21.74 3.67
N ALA A 114 38.59 -21.63 4.71
CA ALA A 114 38.81 -22.31 5.99
C ALA A 114 38.75 -23.85 5.86
N VAL A 115 37.99 -24.39 4.90
CA VAL A 115 38.02 -25.82 4.57
C VAL A 115 39.35 -26.17 3.89
N ALA A 116 39.76 -25.44 2.85
CA ALA A 116 40.97 -25.71 2.08
C ALA A 116 42.28 -25.59 2.91
N GLU A 117 42.30 -24.75 3.94
CA GLU A 117 43.44 -24.65 4.88
C GLU A 117 43.69 -25.93 5.67
N LEU A 118 42.66 -26.75 5.93
CA LEU A 118 42.77 -28.00 6.68
C LEU A 118 42.68 -29.25 5.79
N PHE A 119 41.87 -29.19 4.72
CA PHE A 119 41.62 -30.27 3.78
C PHE A 119 42.24 -29.92 2.42
N ASP A 120 43.53 -30.21 2.27
CA ASP A 120 44.27 -30.09 1.00
C ASP A 120 43.76 -31.17 0.04
N GLU A 121 42.83 -30.80 -0.86
CA GLU A 121 42.23 -31.71 -1.84
C GLU A 121 43.23 -32.12 -2.95
N ASP A 122 44.19 -31.26 -3.30
CA ASP A 122 45.24 -31.54 -4.30
C ASP A 122 46.24 -32.59 -3.78
N ALA A 123 46.63 -32.53 -2.51
CA ALA A 123 47.42 -33.57 -1.85
C ALA A 123 46.57 -34.76 -1.34
N ASN A 124 45.24 -34.58 -1.26
CA ASN A 124 44.29 -35.50 -0.63
C ASN A 124 44.72 -35.88 0.80
N LEU A 125 45.04 -34.87 1.61
CA LEU A 125 45.57 -35.03 2.96
C LEU A 125 45.08 -33.89 3.88
N ALA A 126 44.60 -34.24 5.07
CA ALA A 126 44.31 -33.29 6.14
C ALA A 126 45.03 -33.69 7.43
N ARG A 127 45.56 -32.73 8.17
CA ARG A 127 46.27 -32.97 9.46
C ARG A 127 45.55 -32.28 10.62
N LEU A 128 44.88 -33.07 11.44
CA LEU A 128 44.31 -32.63 12.70
C LEU A 128 45.38 -32.70 13.79
N GLU A 129 45.69 -31.58 14.41
CA GLU A 129 46.61 -31.48 15.55
C GLU A 129 45.97 -30.62 16.64
N TYR A 130 45.71 -31.23 17.79
CA TYR A 130 44.97 -30.61 18.89
C TYR A 130 45.80 -30.61 20.19
N PRO A 131 45.79 -29.52 21.01
CA PRO A 131 46.67 -29.40 22.17
C PRO A 131 46.47 -30.49 23.23
N ASP A 132 45.22 -30.88 23.50
CA ASP A 132 44.90 -31.92 24.48
C ASP A 132 44.75 -33.30 23.82
N ALA A 133 44.88 -34.37 24.60
CA ALA A 133 44.86 -35.72 24.06
C ALA A 133 43.43 -36.23 23.88
N PHE A 134 43.04 -36.60 22.66
CA PHE A 134 41.70 -37.10 22.33
C PHE A 134 41.68 -38.62 22.07
N GLN A 135 40.57 -39.27 22.42
CA GLN A 135 40.26 -40.67 22.08
C GLN A 135 39.14 -40.80 21.05
N GLN A 136 38.35 -39.76 20.82
CA GLN A 136 37.32 -39.74 19.78
C GLN A 136 37.39 -38.41 19.01
N VAL A 137 37.17 -38.50 17.70
CA VAL A 137 36.91 -37.34 16.84
C VAL A 137 35.59 -37.60 16.11
N GLY A 138 34.78 -36.57 15.94
CA GLY A 138 33.51 -36.66 15.21
C GLY A 138 33.30 -35.49 14.26
N TRP A 139 32.71 -35.77 13.09
CA TRP A 139 32.49 -34.80 12.03
C TRP A 139 31.03 -34.72 11.60
N MET A 140 30.52 -33.51 11.42
CA MET A 140 29.30 -33.20 10.65
C MET A 140 29.75 -32.39 9.44
N MET A 141 29.48 -32.88 8.22
CA MET A 141 30.08 -32.35 6.99
C MET A 141 29.05 -32.21 5.87
N ASP A 142 29.30 -31.29 4.95
CA ASP A 142 28.73 -31.33 3.59
C ASP A 142 29.88 -31.57 2.60
N ALA A 143 29.79 -32.64 1.80
CA ALA A 143 30.82 -33.08 0.86
C ALA A 143 30.22 -33.68 -0.43
N ASP A 144 31.04 -33.91 -1.46
CA ASP A 144 30.68 -34.74 -2.61
C ASP A 144 30.82 -36.23 -2.27
N SER A 145 31.96 -36.61 -1.66
CA SER A 145 32.23 -37.99 -1.28
C SER A 145 33.17 -38.10 -0.07
N LEU A 146 32.84 -39.03 0.84
CA LEU A 146 33.74 -39.58 1.86
C LEU A 146 34.00 -41.09 1.61
N ALA A 147 33.73 -41.57 0.39
CA ALA A 147 33.78 -42.99 0.04
C ALA A 147 35.23 -43.47 -0.15
N GLY A 148 35.83 -43.95 0.94
CA GLY A 148 37.25 -44.28 1.00
C GLY A 148 38.04 -43.41 1.98
N MET A 149 37.35 -42.61 2.80
CA MET A 149 38.00 -41.79 3.82
C MET A 149 38.71 -42.67 4.85
N GLU A 150 40.01 -42.46 5.03
CA GLU A 150 40.86 -43.18 5.96
C GLU A 150 41.55 -42.21 6.93
N TYR A 151 41.84 -42.69 8.14
CA TYR A 151 42.61 -41.99 9.15
C TYR A 151 43.89 -42.76 9.53
N ARG A 152 44.89 -42.04 10.04
CA ARG A 152 45.99 -42.62 10.81
C ARG A 152 46.38 -41.68 11.96
N VAL A 153 46.91 -42.23 13.05
CA VAL A 153 47.29 -41.44 14.25
C VAL A 153 48.77 -41.53 14.54
N ALA A 154 49.34 -40.45 15.08
CA ALA A 154 50.68 -40.47 15.64
C ALA A 154 50.68 -41.25 16.97
N ARG A 155 51.75 -42.03 17.20
CA ARG A 155 52.04 -42.71 18.47
C ARG A 155 53.09 -41.94 19.27
N ALA A 156 53.19 -42.27 20.56
CA ALA A 156 54.18 -41.72 21.48
C ALA A 156 55.66 -42.03 21.14
N ASP A 157 55.92 -42.91 20.17
CA ASP A 157 57.27 -43.19 19.63
C ASP A 157 57.59 -42.39 18.33
N GLY A 158 56.70 -41.49 17.91
CA GLY A 158 56.81 -40.72 16.68
C GLY A 158 56.41 -41.48 15.41
N SER A 159 56.04 -42.77 15.50
CA SER A 159 55.53 -43.52 14.36
C SER A 159 54.04 -43.27 14.13
N PHE A 160 53.61 -43.28 12.87
CA PHE A 160 52.18 -43.28 12.55
C PHE A 160 51.59 -44.70 12.55
N SER A 161 50.29 -44.81 12.80
CA SER A 161 49.53 -46.03 12.53
C SER A 161 49.51 -46.36 11.04
N LYS A 162 49.13 -47.60 10.72
CA LYS A 162 48.56 -47.88 9.39
C LYS A 162 47.32 -47.00 9.18
N TRP A 163 46.97 -46.79 7.92
CA TRP A 163 45.67 -46.25 7.56
C TRP A 163 44.56 -47.23 7.96
N GLU A 164 43.44 -46.71 8.46
CA GLU A 164 42.20 -47.42 8.78
C GLU A 164 41.00 -46.60 8.31
N PRO A 165 39.85 -47.22 7.95
CA PRO A 165 38.69 -46.47 7.47
C PRO A 165 38.04 -45.63 8.56
N VAL A 166 37.56 -44.44 8.19
CA VAL A 166 36.71 -43.58 9.04
C VAL A 166 35.29 -44.16 9.12
N GLU A 167 34.65 -44.11 10.29
CA GLU A 167 33.30 -44.61 10.50
C GLU A 167 32.26 -43.57 10.02
N VAL A 168 32.03 -43.49 8.71
CA VAL A 168 30.90 -42.77 8.11
C VAL A 168 29.62 -43.55 8.42
N TYR A 169 28.82 -43.07 9.37
CA TYR A 169 27.69 -43.83 9.94
C TYR A 169 26.31 -43.34 9.50
N TRP A 170 26.22 -42.15 8.87
CA TRP A 170 24.99 -41.57 8.34
C TRP A 170 25.33 -40.63 7.18
N ASN A 171 24.56 -40.68 6.10
CA ASN A 171 24.63 -39.71 5.02
C ASN A 171 23.29 -39.58 4.27
N GLU A 172 22.98 -38.37 3.78
CA GLU A 172 21.81 -38.07 2.95
C GLU A 172 22.16 -36.98 1.92
N GLY A 173 22.29 -37.36 0.64
CA GLY A 173 22.80 -36.46 -0.40
C GLY A 173 24.25 -36.06 -0.11
N ARG A 174 24.53 -34.75 -0.07
CA ARG A 174 25.83 -34.17 0.34
C ARG A 174 26.07 -34.18 1.84
N MET A 175 25.04 -34.37 2.67
CA MET A 175 25.15 -34.28 4.12
C MET A 175 25.74 -35.58 4.68
N PHE A 176 26.84 -35.51 5.44
CA PHE A 176 27.49 -36.65 6.08
C PHE A 176 27.64 -36.43 7.59
N ASN A 177 27.65 -37.53 8.34
CA ASN A 177 28.21 -37.60 9.69
C ASN A 177 29.18 -38.78 9.80
N ALA A 178 30.33 -38.54 10.43
CA ALA A 178 31.40 -39.51 10.58
C ALA A 178 32.01 -39.47 12.00
N ARG A 179 32.72 -40.52 12.40
CA ARG A 179 33.51 -40.56 13.64
C ARG A 179 34.72 -41.47 13.54
N VAL A 180 35.70 -41.26 14.42
CA VAL A 180 36.78 -42.21 14.75
C VAL A 180 36.80 -42.41 16.26
N ARG A 181 37.02 -43.65 16.68
CA ARG A 181 37.11 -44.07 18.09
C ARG A 181 38.42 -44.83 18.28
N LEU A 182 39.33 -44.26 19.06
CA LEU A 182 40.69 -44.75 19.26
C LEU A 182 40.79 -45.63 20.51
N SER A 183 41.70 -46.60 20.50
CA SER A 183 41.99 -47.47 21.64
C SER A 183 43.00 -46.86 22.63
N ALA A 184 43.59 -45.71 22.30
CA ALA A 184 44.49 -44.93 23.14
C ALA A 184 44.42 -43.44 22.72
N PRO A 185 44.73 -42.48 23.61
CA PRO A 185 44.75 -41.06 23.25
C PRO A 185 45.83 -40.72 22.21
N THR A 186 45.60 -39.68 21.41
CA THR A 186 46.62 -39.01 20.61
C THR A 186 46.39 -37.49 20.57
N HIS A 187 47.38 -36.75 20.07
CA HIS A 187 47.28 -35.32 19.76
C HIS A 187 47.22 -35.06 18.23
N VAL A 188 47.62 -36.03 17.40
CA VAL A 188 47.74 -35.86 15.94
C VAL A 188 47.09 -37.00 15.19
N MET A 189 46.18 -36.64 14.28
CA MET A 189 45.52 -37.53 13.33
C MET A 189 45.67 -36.96 11.92
N GLU A 190 46.03 -37.80 10.96
CA GLU A 190 45.94 -37.48 9.55
C GLU A 190 44.74 -38.18 8.91
N LEU A 191 44.13 -37.55 7.92
CA LEU A 191 42.99 -38.02 7.14
C LEU A 191 43.31 -37.96 5.65
N ARG A 192 42.71 -38.85 4.86
CA ARG A 192 42.73 -38.84 3.38
C ARG A 192 41.46 -39.47 2.84
N GLY A 193 41.22 -39.39 1.53
CA GLY A 193 40.11 -40.06 0.84
C GLY A 193 38.79 -39.31 0.94
N PHE A 194 38.84 -37.98 0.83
CA PHE A 194 37.70 -37.07 0.82
C PHE A 194 37.63 -36.29 -0.50
N GLU A 195 36.45 -35.78 -0.85
CA GLU A 195 36.19 -35.07 -2.10
C GLU A 195 35.07 -34.03 -1.93
N GLY A 196 35.32 -32.80 -2.35
CA GLY A 196 34.33 -31.72 -2.47
C GLY A 196 33.78 -31.23 -1.14
N ILE A 197 34.61 -31.12 -0.10
CA ILE A 197 34.14 -30.64 1.22
C ILE A 197 33.77 -29.15 1.11
N THR A 198 32.53 -28.82 1.50
CA THR A 198 32.00 -27.45 1.48
C THR A 198 31.66 -26.91 2.87
N PHE A 199 31.64 -27.76 3.89
CA PHE A 199 31.45 -27.42 5.30
C PHE A 199 31.93 -28.58 6.19
N ALA A 200 32.55 -28.27 7.34
CA ALA A 200 32.91 -29.25 8.37
C ALA A 200 32.86 -28.68 9.79
N GLU A 201 32.05 -29.28 10.66
CA GLU A 201 32.14 -29.16 12.12
C GLU A 201 32.88 -30.39 12.68
N ILE A 202 33.98 -30.16 13.41
CA ILE A 202 34.89 -31.17 13.95
C ILE A 202 34.89 -31.08 15.47
N GLU A 203 34.69 -32.18 16.18
CA GLU A 203 34.75 -32.22 17.64
C GLU A 203 35.76 -33.25 18.15
N PHE A 204 36.57 -32.81 19.12
CA PHE A 204 37.56 -33.63 19.81
C PHE A 204 37.09 -33.97 21.23
N PHE A 205 37.20 -35.24 21.63
CA PHE A 205 36.75 -35.74 22.93
C PHE A 205 37.88 -36.50 23.65
N GLU A 206 38.11 -36.20 24.93
CA GLU A 206 39.08 -36.90 25.80
C GLU A 206 38.79 -38.42 25.90
N GLU A 207 37.51 -38.79 25.85
CA GLU A 207 37.00 -40.16 26.00
C GLU A 207 35.97 -40.53 24.91
N VAL A 208 35.72 -41.82 24.72
CA VAL A 208 34.74 -42.32 23.75
C VAL A 208 33.31 -42.19 24.33
N VAL A 209 32.65 -41.06 24.06
CA VAL A 209 31.25 -40.81 24.46
C VAL A 209 30.21 -41.40 23.49
N ALA A 210 30.62 -41.70 22.25
CA ALA A 210 29.74 -42.18 21.20
C ALA A 210 29.20 -43.60 21.47
N PRO A 211 27.93 -43.89 21.15
CA PRO A 211 27.32 -45.19 21.43
C PRO A 211 27.94 -46.30 20.58
N GLU A 212 28.09 -47.49 21.21
CA GLU A 212 28.60 -48.71 20.59
C GLU A 212 27.82 -49.11 19.33
N GLN A 213 26.49 -48.93 19.35
CA GLN A 213 25.59 -49.22 18.24
C GLN A 213 24.95 -47.94 17.69
N ILE A 214 24.93 -47.82 16.36
CA ILE A 214 24.30 -46.70 15.63
C ILE A 214 22.77 -46.85 15.68
N GLN A 215 22.07 -45.79 16.08
CA GLN A 215 20.60 -45.79 16.16
C GLN A 215 19.97 -45.58 14.77
N ARG A 216 18.94 -46.37 14.45
CA ARG A 216 18.24 -46.33 13.15
C ARG A 216 16.95 -45.51 13.24
N ARG A 217 16.48 -44.99 12.09
CA ARG A 217 15.24 -44.19 12.00
C ARG A 217 14.05 -44.92 12.64
N GLU A 218 13.19 -44.16 13.31
CA GLU A 218 11.81 -44.55 13.59
C GLU A 218 11.19 -45.01 12.26
N ARG A 219 10.70 -46.26 12.23
CA ARG A 219 9.71 -46.63 11.21
C ARG A 219 8.46 -45.79 11.49
N PRO A 220 7.78 -45.24 10.47
CA PRO A 220 6.45 -44.69 10.66
C PRO A 220 5.58 -45.71 11.38
N LEU A 221 4.97 -45.30 12.50
CA LEU A 221 3.93 -46.13 13.12
C LEU A 221 2.82 -46.31 12.08
N PRO A 222 2.28 -47.53 11.89
CA PRO A 222 1.05 -47.67 11.13
C PRO A 222 -0.02 -46.79 11.79
N PRO A 223 -0.89 -46.12 11.03
CA PRO A 223 -1.83 -45.16 11.60
C PRO A 223 -2.75 -45.89 12.60
N GLU A 224 -2.62 -45.55 13.88
CA GLU A 224 -3.54 -46.03 14.90
C GLU A 224 -4.92 -45.45 14.61
N VAL A 225 -5.86 -46.32 14.27
CA VAL A 225 -7.29 -45.97 14.16
C VAL A 225 -7.83 -45.81 15.58
N GLY A 226 -7.51 -44.68 16.20
CA GLY A 226 -7.95 -44.31 17.54
C GLY A 226 -9.42 -43.90 17.52
N ASP A 227 -10.25 -44.64 18.28
CA ASP A 227 -11.67 -44.38 18.43
C ASP A 227 -11.95 -43.03 19.14
N GLY A 228 -13.08 -42.41 18.83
CA GLY A 228 -13.39 -41.00 19.09
C GLY A 228 -13.73 -40.63 20.55
N GLY A 229 -12.81 -40.83 21.49
CA GLY A 229 -13.00 -40.56 22.93
C GLY A 229 -12.19 -39.38 23.48
N PRO A 230 -12.82 -38.31 24.04
CA PRO A 230 -12.11 -37.19 24.63
C PRO A 230 -11.63 -37.48 26.06
N ILE A 231 -10.36 -37.88 26.23
CA ILE A 231 -9.73 -38.05 27.56
C ILE A 231 -8.41 -37.26 27.64
N GLY A 232 -8.54 -35.94 27.72
CA GLY A 232 -7.42 -34.98 27.82
C GLY A 232 -6.67 -35.05 29.16
N THR A 233 -5.83 -36.06 29.35
CA THR A 233 -4.93 -36.12 30.51
C THR A 233 -3.72 -35.17 30.33
N ARG A 234 -3.12 -34.72 31.44
CA ARG A 234 -1.91 -33.86 31.47
C ARG A 234 -0.73 -34.32 30.60
N ARG A 235 -0.71 -35.58 30.12
CA ARG A 235 0.33 -36.07 29.21
C ARG A 235 0.23 -35.51 27.78
N GLN A 236 -0.95 -35.15 27.29
CA GLN A 236 -1.09 -34.61 25.92
C GLN A 236 -0.50 -33.20 25.79
N ALA A 237 -0.58 -32.38 26.85
CA ALA A 237 0.02 -31.05 26.95
C ALA A 237 1.57 -31.06 27.07
N SER A 238 2.25 -32.07 26.54
CA SER A 238 3.72 -32.16 26.47
C SER A 238 4.25 -32.41 25.06
N VAL A 239 3.37 -32.36 24.05
CA VAL A 239 3.68 -32.57 22.63
C VAL A 239 2.95 -31.48 21.84
N ALA A 240 3.65 -30.78 20.95
CA ALA A 240 3.05 -29.75 20.12
C ALA A 240 2.16 -30.35 19.02
N PRO A 241 1.05 -29.69 18.63
CA PRO A 241 0.12 -30.24 17.67
C PRO A 241 0.69 -30.27 16.24
N ARG A 242 0.25 -31.25 15.44
CA ARG A 242 0.62 -31.41 14.02
C ARG A 242 0.26 -30.20 13.13
N SER A 243 -0.65 -29.34 13.58
CA SER A 243 -0.98 -28.06 12.93
C SER A 243 0.06 -26.95 13.15
N LEU A 244 0.96 -27.11 14.12
CA LEU A 244 2.04 -26.17 14.43
C LEU A 244 3.42 -26.70 14.04
N VAL A 245 3.66 -28.01 14.21
CA VAL A 245 4.96 -28.63 13.97
C VAL A 245 4.89 -29.84 13.05
N ILE A 246 5.94 -30.04 12.25
CA ILE A 246 6.23 -31.31 11.58
C ILE A 246 6.68 -32.31 12.66
N PRO A 247 5.90 -33.36 12.96
CA PRO A 247 6.22 -34.32 14.00
C PRO A 247 7.39 -35.23 13.61
N ARG A 248 8.02 -35.83 14.63
CA ARG A 248 9.19 -36.73 14.50
C ARG A 248 9.06 -37.83 13.46
N SER A 249 7.88 -38.45 13.37
CA SER A 249 7.60 -39.54 12.45
C SER A 249 7.56 -39.12 10.98
N GLU A 250 7.38 -37.83 10.69
CA GLU A 250 7.26 -37.29 9.33
C GLU A 250 8.58 -36.77 8.78
N TRP A 251 9.40 -36.12 9.62
CA TRP A 251 10.78 -35.79 9.24
C TRP A 251 11.75 -36.98 9.37
N GLY A 252 11.30 -38.11 9.92
CA GLY A 252 12.03 -39.39 9.92
C GLY A 252 13.09 -39.51 11.02
N ALA A 253 12.76 -39.04 12.23
CA ALA A 253 13.63 -39.05 13.40
C ALA A 253 14.18 -40.44 13.77
N ILE A 254 15.32 -40.51 14.47
CA ILE A 254 15.80 -41.72 15.17
C ILE A 254 15.20 -41.81 16.58
N ASN A 255 14.82 -43.03 16.98
CA ASN A 255 14.11 -43.31 18.22
C ASN A 255 15.09 -43.19 19.41
N PRO A 256 14.82 -42.38 20.47
CA PRO A 256 15.83 -42.08 21.49
C PRO A 256 16.16 -43.31 22.35
N GLY A 257 17.31 -43.94 22.08
CA GLY A 257 17.77 -45.15 22.76
C GLY A 257 18.11 -44.98 24.25
N LYS A 258 18.03 -43.76 24.79
CA LYS A 258 18.20 -43.44 26.22
C LYS A 258 17.02 -42.56 26.68
N ILE A 259 16.61 -42.69 27.94
CA ILE A 259 15.62 -41.77 28.54
C ILE A 259 16.28 -40.40 28.79
N CYS A 260 15.77 -39.36 28.12
CA CYS A 260 16.19 -37.97 28.34
C CYS A 260 15.69 -37.43 29.70
N GLY A 261 16.40 -37.77 30.77
CA GLY A 261 16.24 -37.23 32.11
C GLY A 261 14.86 -37.43 32.75
N SER A 262 14.66 -36.71 33.87
CA SER A 262 13.40 -36.65 34.60
C SER A 262 12.41 -35.67 33.95
N VAL A 263 11.11 -35.91 34.13
CA VAL A 263 10.07 -34.98 33.68
C VAL A 263 10.05 -33.74 34.57
N VAL A 264 10.12 -32.56 33.96
CA VAL A 264 10.06 -31.24 34.61
C VAL A 264 9.19 -30.32 33.76
N ALA A 265 8.14 -29.74 34.36
CA ALA A 265 7.28 -28.79 33.66
C ALA A 265 8.07 -27.54 33.22
N PRO A 266 7.96 -27.09 31.96
CA PRO A 266 8.60 -25.87 31.51
C PRO A 266 8.15 -24.62 32.28
N TYR A 267 9.10 -23.76 32.59
CA TYR A 267 8.85 -22.42 33.18
C TYR A 267 9.67 -21.32 32.49
N ARG A 268 10.47 -21.68 31.47
CA ARG A 268 11.34 -20.82 30.68
C ARG A 268 11.58 -21.42 29.29
N ALA A 269 12.04 -20.59 28.36
CA ALA A 269 12.46 -20.98 27.02
C ALA A 269 13.81 -20.37 26.66
N SER A 270 14.55 -21.05 25.77
CA SER A 270 15.83 -20.59 25.26
C SER A 270 15.78 -20.52 23.74
N ILE A 271 16.30 -19.42 23.18
CA ILE A 271 16.42 -19.20 21.75
C ILE A 271 17.87 -19.47 21.36
N HIS A 272 18.02 -20.28 20.31
CA HIS A 272 19.30 -20.67 19.72
C HIS A 272 19.29 -20.35 18.22
N HIS A 273 20.46 -20.13 17.65
CA HIS A 273 20.71 -20.50 16.26
C HIS A 273 21.39 -21.87 16.23
N THR A 274 21.42 -22.54 15.10
CA THR A 274 22.29 -23.70 14.90
C THR A 274 23.76 -23.29 14.86
N TYR A 275 24.07 -22.11 14.30
CA TYR A 275 25.42 -21.69 13.86
C TYR A 275 25.93 -22.60 12.74
N SER A 276 26.20 -23.86 13.10
CA SER A 276 26.51 -24.96 12.20
C SER A 276 25.43 -26.04 12.33
N PRO A 277 24.75 -26.45 11.24
CA PRO A 277 24.80 -25.88 9.90
C PRO A 277 24.22 -24.46 9.83
N SER A 278 24.73 -23.61 8.94
CA SER A 278 24.29 -22.21 8.78
C SER A 278 23.05 -22.03 7.89
N ASN A 279 22.54 -23.12 7.30
CA ASN A 279 21.43 -23.13 6.34
C ASN A 279 20.77 -24.53 6.27
N ASP A 280 19.55 -24.60 5.72
CA ASP A 280 18.76 -25.84 5.57
C ASP A 280 19.28 -26.79 4.47
N GLY A 281 20.11 -26.31 3.55
CA GLY A 281 20.37 -26.99 2.28
C GLY A 281 19.10 -27.14 1.43
N ALA A 282 19.02 -28.21 0.64
CA ALA A 282 17.86 -28.50 -0.22
C ALA A 282 16.72 -29.26 0.49
N ASP A 283 16.97 -29.87 1.65
CA ASP A 283 15.95 -30.51 2.50
C ASP A 283 16.23 -30.21 3.99
N ALA A 284 15.47 -29.27 4.55
CA ALA A 284 15.51 -28.95 5.97
C ALA A 284 15.23 -30.17 6.86
N ALA A 285 14.44 -31.16 6.40
CA ALA A 285 14.22 -32.39 7.15
C ALA A 285 15.48 -33.28 7.16
N ALA A 286 16.24 -33.37 6.05
CA ALA A 286 17.56 -34.01 6.02
C ALA A 286 18.53 -33.31 6.95
N ARG A 287 18.51 -31.98 7.01
CA ARG A 287 19.35 -31.19 7.93
C ARG A 287 19.01 -31.46 9.40
N VAL A 288 17.74 -31.57 9.75
CA VAL A 288 17.31 -31.98 11.10
C VAL A 288 17.69 -33.44 11.40
N ARG A 289 17.63 -34.35 10.41
CA ARG A 289 18.15 -35.73 10.53
C ARG A 289 19.68 -35.77 10.73
N GLN A 290 20.45 -34.94 10.03
CA GLN A 290 21.90 -34.80 10.19
C GLN A 290 22.23 -34.39 11.63
N MET A 291 21.64 -33.29 12.10
CA MET A 291 21.83 -32.79 13.47
C MET A 291 21.42 -33.83 14.52
N GLN A 292 20.27 -34.50 14.39
CA GLN A 292 19.89 -35.53 15.37
C GLN A 292 20.87 -36.71 15.37
N SER A 293 21.25 -37.17 14.19
CA SER A 293 22.19 -38.28 14.02
C SER A 293 23.56 -37.94 14.63
N TYR A 294 24.05 -36.71 14.47
CA TYR A 294 25.29 -36.23 15.09
C TYR A 294 25.20 -36.16 16.62
N HIS A 295 24.16 -35.53 17.16
CA HIS A 295 23.94 -35.43 18.60
C HIS A 295 23.90 -36.79 19.30
N VAL A 296 23.28 -37.80 18.69
CA VAL A 296 23.13 -39.14 19.29
C VAL A 296 24.34 -40.03 19.05
N ASN A 297 24.86 -40.08 17.81
CA ASN A 297 25.88 -41.05 17.41
C ASN A 297 27.32 -40.52 17.48
N THR A 298 27.54 -39.19 17.52
CA THR A 298 28.83 -38.57 17.89
C THR A 298 28.82 -38.15 19.36
N ARG A 299 28.02 -37.14 19.73
CA ARG A 299 28.02 -36.54 21.09
C ARG A 299 27.42 -37.45 22.18
N GLY A 300 26.87 -38.62 21.82
CA GLY A 300 26.38 -39.62 22.78
C GLY A 300 25.04 -39.29 23.46
N TRP A 301 24.40 -38.17 23.09
CA TRP A 301 23.19 -37.66 23.73
C TRP A 301 21.99 -38.60 23.51
N CYS A 302 20.96 -38.45 24.35
CA CYS A 302 19.76 -39.28 24.26
C CYS A 302 18.86 -38.95 23.05
N ASP A 303 18.93 -37.73 22.49
CA ASP A 303 18.14 -37.21 21.36
C ASP A 303 18.75 -35.86 20.88
N ILE A 304 18.25 -35.29 19.78
CA ILE A 304 18.65 -33.97 19.24
C ILE A 304 18.59 -32.85 20.30
N GLY A 305 19.60 -31.97 20.36
CA GLY A 305 19.75 -30.92 21.38
C GLY A 305 18.44 -30.22 21.81
N TYR A 306 17.72 -29.67 20.84
CA TYR A 306 16.59 -28.75 21.00
C TYR A 306 15.20 -29.42 20.98
N HIS A 307 14.19 -28.74 21.50
CA HIS A 307 12.80 -29.22 21.50
C HIS A 307 12.09 -28.93 20.17
N PHE A 308 12.41 -27.77 19.58
CA PHE A 308 11.84 -27.31 18.31
C PHE A 308 12.94 -26.69 17.46
N ILE A 309 12.89 -26.91 16.15
CA ILE A 309 13.87 -26.40 15.19
C ILE A 309 13.12 -25.66 14.07
N VAL A 310 13.47 -24.41 13.80
CA VAL A 310 12.82 -23.53 12.83
C VAL A 310 13.72 -23.37 11.60
N SER A 311 13.28 -23.92 10.47
CA SER A 311 13.92 -23.73 9.16
C SER A 311 13.87 -22.27 8.68
N GLN A 312 14.71 -21.92 7.72
CA GLN A 312 14.73 -20.62 7.03
C GLN A 312 13.38 -20.31 6.35
N ALA A 313 12.69 -21.35 5.87
CA ALA A 313 11.32 -21.31 5.35
C ALA A 313 10.21 -21.21 6.42
N GLY A 314 10.54 -21.24 7.72
CA GLY A 314 9.59 -21.13 8.82
C GLY A 314 8.77 -22.39 9.13
N ASN A 315 9.09 -23.53 8.50
CA ASN A 315 8.62 -24.83 8.98
C ASN A 315 9.27 -25.15 10.33
N ILE A 316 8.47 -25.62 11.28
CA ILE A 316 8.90 -25.93 12.65
C ILE A 316 8.94 -27.45 12.81
N TYR A 317 10.10 -28.01 13.09
CA TYR A 317 10.31 -29.44 13.32
C TYR A 317 10.28 -29.75 14.82
N GLN A 318 9.52 -30.79 15.21
CA GLN A 318 9.56 -31.32 16.57
C GLN A 318 10.88 -32.07 16.79
N GLY A 319 11.77 -31.53 17.61
CA GLY A 319 13.01 -32.17 18.05
C GLY A 319 12.75 -33.22 19.12
N ARG A 320 12.98 -32.87 20.40
CA ARG A 320 12.66 -33.74 21.55
C ARG A 320 11.25 -34.31 21.46
N SER A 321 11.10 -35.59 21.79
CA SER A 321 9.80 -36.29 21.83
C SER A 321 8.76 -35.68 22.79
N ARG A 322 9.18 -34.91 23.81
CA ARG A 322 8.31 -34.19 24.75
C ARG A 322 8.93 -32.84 25.13
N SER A 323 8.12 -31.81 25.36
CA SER A 323 8.56 -30.49 25.87
C SER A 323 8.85 -30.48 27.38
N ASP A 324 8.36 -31.48 28.13
CA ASP A 324 8.50 -31.59 29.59
C ASP A 324 9.67 -32.49 30.04
N ARG A 325 10.62 -32.76 29.15
CA ARG A 325 11.88 -33.45 29.45
C ARG A 325 13.05 -32.53 29.12
N PRO A 326 14.15 -32.55 29.89
CA PRO A 326 15.30 -31.71 29.61
C PRO A 326 15.88 -32.01 28.22
N GLY A 327 16.20 -30.94 27.49
CA GLY A 327 17.04 -31.03 26.31
C GLY A 327 18.53 -31.05 26.66
N ALA A 328 19.35 -30.83 25.65
CA ALA A 328 20.79 -30.61 25.77
C ALA A 328 21.13 -29.41 24.88
N HIS A 329 20.87 -28.21 25.38
CA HIS A 329 20.97 -26.96 24.60
C HIS A 329 21.55 -25.79 25.41
N VAL A 330 21.34 -25.70 26.73
CA VAL A 330 22.03 -24.75 27.61
C VAL A 330 22.66 -25.48 28.80
N GLY A 331 23.98 -25.38 28.93
CA GLY A 331 24.76 -25.95 30.02
C GLY A 331 24.22 -25.53 31.39
N ASN A 332 24.06 -26.48 32.31
CA ASN A 332 23.48 -26.29 33.65
C ASN A 332 22.05 -25.68 33.71
N GLN A 333 21.38 -25.42 32.57
CA GLN A 333 20.06 -24.77 32.51
C GLN A 333 18.98 -25.54 31.73
N ASN A 334 19.25 -26.77 31.27
CA ASN A 334 18.28 -27.58 30.51
C ASN A 334 16.99 -27.93 31.27
N SER A 335 17.01 -27.93 32.61
CA SER A 335 15.85 -28.27 33.44
C SER A 335 14.75 -27.21 33.36
N GLY A 336 13.55 -27.65 32.97
CA GLY A 336 12.35 -26.81 32.78
C GLY A 336 12.47 -25.77 31.66
N ASN A 337 13.33 -26.02 30.67
CA ASN A 337 13.77 -25.03 29.68
C ASN A 337 13.59 -25.50 28.24
N VAL A 338 12.63 -24.90 27.53
CA VAL A 338 12.31 -25.23 26.13
C VAL A 338 13.26 -24.49 25.19
N GLY A 339 14.35 -25.15 24.78
CA GLY A 339 15.22 -24.71 23.70
C GLY A 339 14.53 -24.80 22.33
N ILE A 340 14.39 -23.66 21.66
CA ILE A 340 13.94 -23.49 20.27
C ILE A 340 15.17 -23.01 19.48
N SER A 341 15.58 -23.77 18.46
CA SER A 341 16.70 -23.39 17.59
C SER A 341 16.21 -22.96 16.21
N PHE A 342 16.99 -22.11 15.55
CA PHE A 342 16.73 -21.60 14.20
C PHE A 342 17.89 -22.01 13.31
N ILE A 343 17.61 -22.61 12.15
CA ILE A 343 18.64 -23.03 11.20
C ILE A 343 19.17 -21.79 10.48
N ALA A 344 20.29 -21.28 10.97
CA ALA A 344 20.96 -20.06 10.52
C ALA A 344 22.31 -19.87 11.26
N ASP A 345 23.17 -19.02 10.72
CA ASP A 345 24.13 -18.27 11.53
C ASP A 345 23.68 -16.81 11.69
N PHE A 346 23.09 -16.45 12.84
CA PHE A 346 22.76 -15.04 13.13
C PHE A 346 23.90 -14.22 13.77
N THR A 347 25.17 -14.67 13.70
CA THR A 347 26.30 -13.73 13.84
C THR A 347 26.47 -12.89 12.57
N THR A 348 26.27 -13.51 11.39
CA THR A 348 26.32 -12.84 10.08
C THR A 348 24.94 -12.54 9.50
N GLN A 349 24.00 -13.50 9.54
CA GLN A 349 22.66 -13.39 8.93
C GLN A 349 21.67 -12.63 9.84
N THR A 350 20.61 -12.08 9.26
CA THR A 350 19.48 -11.48 9.99
C THR A 350 18.28 -12.44 9.98
N PRO A 351 17.59 -12.67 11.12
CA PRO A 351 16.42 -13.56 11.17
C PRO A 351 15.29 -13.05 10.26
N SER A 352 14.79 -13.92 9.38
CA SER A 352 13.72 -13.56 8.43
C SER A 352 12.38 -13.33 9.15
N GLN A 353 11.49 -12.52 8.59
CA GLN A 353 10.15 -12.35 9.15
C GLN A 353 9.38 -13.68 9.19
N THR A 354 9.61 -14.57 8.22
CA THR A 354 9.06 -15.94 8.18
C THR A 354 9.55 -16.78 9.37
N GLN A 355 10.84 -16.73 9.68
CA GLN A 355 11.41 -17.34 10.89
C GLN A 355 10.85 -16.72 12.17
N LEU A 356 10.84 -15.39 12.30
CA LEU A 356 10.33 -14.70 13.49
C LEU A 356 8.85 -14.99 13.74
N ASN A 357 8.02 -15.07 12.69
CA ASN A 357 6.61 -15.43 12.78
C ASN A 357 6.42 -16.91 13.19
N ALA A 358 7.26 -17.83 12.70
CA ALA A 358 7.26 -19.22 13.14
C ALA A 358 7.69 -19.37 14.60
N GLY A 359 8.75 -18.69 15.01
CA GLY A 359 9.20 -18.61 16.40
C GLY A 359 8.14 -18.04 17.34
N ALA A 360 7.40 -17.02 16.90
CA ALA A 360 6.32 -16.42 17.68
C ALA A 360 5.15 -17.40 17.91
N ARG A 361 4.71 -18.13 16.87
CA ARG A 361 3.70 -19.21 17.04
C ARG A 361 4.21 -20.33 17.97
N MET A 362 5.50 -20.66 17.93
CA MET A 362 6.08 -21.66 18.82
C MET A 362 6.10 -21.19 20.28
N LEU A 363 6.49 -19.93 20.53
CA LEU A 363 6.49 -19.33 21.86
C LEU A 363 5.06 -19.09 22.40
N GLN A 364 4.09 -18.78 21.53
CA GLN A 364 2.67 -18.74 21.86
C GLN A 364 2.22 -20.09 22.43
N TRP A 365 2.47 -21.19 21.71
CA TRP A 365 2.10 -22.52 22.21
C TRP A 365 2.82 -22.88 23.52
N VAL A 366 4.09 -22.48 23.70
CA VAL A 366 4.81 -22.65 24.97
C VAL A 366 4.19 -21.80 26.10
N HIS A 367 3.67 -20.61 25.80
CA HIS A 367 2.92 -19.79 26.75
C HIS A 367 1.60 -20.46 27.16
N GLU A 368 0.76 -20.79 26.18
CA GLU A 368 -0.57 -21.39 26.38
C GLU A 368 -0.51 -22.75 27.09
N THR A 369 0.48 -23.58 26.75
CA THR A 369 0.58 -24.96 27.23
C THR A 369 1.28 -25.08 28.59
N HIS A 370 2.21 -24.17 28.91
CA HIS A 370 3.06 -24.28 30.09
C HIS A 370 3.06 -23.05 31.02
N GLY A 371 2.40 -21.95 30.62
CA GLY A 371 2.34 -20.71 31.41
C GLY A 371 3.64 -19.90 31.42
N VAL A 372 4.57 -20.15 30.50
CA VAL A 372 5.87 -19.45 30.43
C VAL A 372 5.64 -17.96 30.12
N PRO A 373 6.08 -17.01 30.97
CA PRO A 373 5.89 -15.59 30.70
C PRO A 373 6.64 -15.11 29.45
N MET A 374 6.00 -14.30 28.60
CA MET A 374 6.63 -13.71 27.41
C MET A 374 7.47 -12.48 27.76
N THR A 375 8.51 -12.70 28.58
CA THR A 375 9.43 -11.69 29.13
C THR A 375 10.89 -12.09 28.90
N ARG A 376 11.81 -11.12 28.89
CA ARG A 376 13.26 -11.36 28.75
C ARG A 376 13.92 -12.01 29.98
N THR A 377 13.14 -12.25 31.04
CA THR A 377 13.56 -13.03 32.22
C THR A 377 13.26 -14.52 32.07
N ALA A 378 12.18 -14.89 31.37
CA ALA A 378 11.79 -16.28 31.13
C ALA A 378 12.13 -16.78 29.71
N VAL A 379 12.29 -15.88 28.73
CA VAL A 379 12.71 -16.19 27.35
C VAL A 379 14.02 -15.45 27.04
N LYS A 380 15.06 -16.23 26.76
CA LYS A 380 16.45 -15.76 26.64
C LYS A 380 17.16 -16.35 25.44
N GLY A 381 18.10 -15.63 24.84
CA GLY A 381 19.13 -16.24 24.00
C GLY A 381 20.10 -17.06 24.85
N HIS A 382 20.70 -18.10 24.28
CA HIS A 382 21.66 -19.01 24.97
C HIS A 382 22.71 -18.24 25.80
N ARG A 383 23.44 -17.29 25.21
CA ARG A 383 24.45 -16.45 25.89
C ARG A 383 23.95 -15.58 27.04
N GLU A 384 22.64 -15.46 27.25
CA GLU A 384 22.05 -14.64 28.33
C GLU A 384 21.75 -15.42 29.61
N TRP A 385 22.12 -16.70 29.66
CA TRP A 385 22.03 -17.54 30.86
C TRP A 385 23.34 -17.50 31.67
N PRO A 386 23.28 -17.56 33.02
CA PRO A 386 24.48 -17.58 33.85
C PRO A 386 25.37 -18.78 33.55
N GLY A 387 26.68 -18.52 33.43
CA GLY A 387 27.69 -19.57 33.23
C GLY A 387 27.78 -20.10 31.80
N GLN A 388 27.44 -19.32 30.77
CA GLN A 388 27.55 -19.72 29.37
C GLN A 388 28.53 -18.82 28.61
N SER A 389 29.51 -19.42 27.94
CA SER A 389 30.45 -18.75 27.03
C SER A 389 30.14 -19.17 25.60
N THR A 390 29.36 -18.37 24.87
CA THR A 390 28.94 -18.72 23.50
C THR A 390 28.50 -17.51 22.67
N SER A 391 28.72 -17.59 21.36
CA SER A 391 28.15 -16.68 20.37
C SER A 391 26.65 -16.93 20.12
N CYS A 392 26.06 -18.05 20.55
CA CYS A 392 24.64 -18.38 20.39
C CYS A 392 23.70 -17.42 21.14
N PRO A 393 22.57 -16.94 20.56
CA PRO A 393 21.97 -17.26 19.27
C PRO A 393 22.38 -16.33 18.11
N GLY A 394 23.56 -15.70 18.17
CA GLY A 394 23.97 -14.65 17.25
C GLY A 394 23.48 -13.25 17.63
N GLY A 395 24.24 -12.23 17.22
CA GLY A 395 23.97 -10.82 17.58
C GLY A 395 22.66 -10.30 16.99
N ASN A 396 22.37 -10.63 15.73
CA ASN A 396 21.18 -10.15 15.03
C ASN A 396 19.89 -10.76 15.62
N MET A 397 19.97 -11.99 16.14
CA MET A 397 18.85 -12.60 16.86
C MET A 397 18.66 -12.04 18.26
N ILE A 398 19.75 -11.79 19.02
CA ILE A 398 19.68 -11.12 20.33
C ILE A 398 18.94 -9.78 20.22
N SER A 399 19.28 -8.95 19.22
CA SER A 399 18.58 -7.69 18.93
C SER A 399 17.10 -7.92 18.59
N SER A 400 16.78 -9.00 17.88
CA SER A 400 15.42 -9.37 17.47
C SER A 400 14.56 -10.00 18.57
N LEU A 401 15.11 -10.38 19.74
CA LEU A 401 14.36 -11.08 20.79
C LEU A 401 13.19 -10.25 21.36
N ASN A 402 13.31 -8.92 21.38
CA ASN A 402 12.19 -8.06 21.80
C ASN A 402 11.06 -8.05 20.76
N THR A 403 11.40 -8.03 19.46
CA THR A 403 10.45 -8.13 18.35
C THR A 403 9.76 -9.49 18.31
N LEU A 404 10.52 -10.57 18.54
CA LEU A 404 9.98 -11.93 18.67
C LEU A 404 8.98 -12.05 19.83
N LEU A 405 9.32 -11.51 21.01
CA LEU A 405 8.40 -11.48 22.14
C LEU A 405 7.17 -10.61 21.89
N GLN A 406 7.31 -9.47 21.19
CA GLN A 406 6.16 -8.64 20.88
C GLN A 406 5.21 -9.35 19.92
N LYS A 407 5.71 -9.87 18.79
CA LYS A 407 4.95 -10.74 17.87
C LYS A 407 4.24 -11.90 18.59
N THR A 408 4.85 -12.43 19.64
CA THR A 408 4.23 -13.50 20.44
C THR A 408 3.08 -12.98 21.29
N ARG A 409 3.21 -11.79 21.92
CA ARG A 409 2.10 -11.13 22.64
C ARG A 409 0.97 -10.78 21.70
N ASP A 410 1.29 -10.25 20.52
CA ASP A 410 0.31 -9.87 19.48
C ASP A 410 -0.46 -11.09 18.91
N LEU A 411 -0.04 -12.33 19.22
CA LEU A 411 -0.77 -13.57 18.93
C LEU A 411 -1.59 -14.10 20.13
N ILE A 412 -1.18 -13.77 21.36
CA ILE A 412 -1.85 -14.19 22.62
C ILE A 412 -2.99 -13.22 22.98
N ASP A 413 -2.74 -11.93 22.84
CA ASP A 413 -3.64 -10.81 23.12
C ASP A 413 -3.52 -9.83 21.94
N PRO A 414 -4.21 -10.10 20.82
CA PRO A 414 -4.01 -9.34 19.59
C PRO A 414 -4.46 -7.88 19.78
N PRO A 415 -3.65 -6.89 19.36
CA PRO A 415 -4.06 -5.49 19.45
C PRO A 415 -5.36 -5.25 18.68
N ALA A 416 -6.16 -4.29 19.16
CA ALA A 416 -7.35 -3.85 18.45
C ALA A 416 -7.00 -3.52 16.97
N PRO A 417 -7.84 -3.89 15.99
CA PRO A 417 -7.50 -3.75 14.58
C PRO A 417 -7.04 -2.33 14.25
N GLN A 418 -5.86 -2.18 13.66
CA GLN A 418 -5.40 -0.89 13.17
C GLN A 418 -6.29 -0.47 12.00
N THR A 419 -7.22 0.45 12.27
CA THR A 419 -7.94 1.21 11.25
C THR A 419 -6.95 2.19 10.63
N TYR A 420 -6.56 1.94 9.39
CA TYR A 420 -5.75 2.89 8.63
C TYR A 420 -6.68 4.01 8.17
N GLU A 421 -6.42 5.24 8.59
CA GLU A 421 -7.13 6.40 8.07
C GLU A 421 -6.20 7.13 7.11
N VAL A 422 -6.61 7.21 5.84
CA VAL A 422 -5.88 7.91 4.79
C VAL A 422 -6.89 8.79 4.08
N ALA A 423 -6.67 10.10 4.10
CA ALA A 423 -7.50 11.06 3.39
C ALA A 423 -6.78 11.47 2.10
N LEU A 424 -7.51 11.51 0.99
CA LEU A 424 -7.05 12.03 -0.30
C LEU A 424 -8.04 13.11 -0.74
N ASP A 425 -7.52 14.23 -1.21
CA ASP A 425 -8.29 15.41 -1.66
C ASP A 425 -7.63 16.04 -2.90
N VAL A 426 -8.40 16.82 -3.68
CA VAL A 426 -7.91 17.58 -4.83
C VAL A 426 -8.55 18.97 -4.81
N THR A 427 -7.72 20.02 -4.78
CA THR A 427 -8.16 21.42 -4.81
C THR A 427 -7.59 22.14 -6.04
N LEU A 428 -8.38 23.00 -6.70
CA LEU A 428 -7.96 23.86 -7.81
C LEU A 428 -7.81 25.33 -7.37
N LYS A 429 -6.86 26.06 -7.96
CA LYS A 429 -6.55 27.48 -7.64
C LYS A 429 -6.05 28.21 -8.90
N GLY A 430 -6.79 29.21 -9.41
CA GLY A 430 -6.39 30.00 -10.60
C GLY A 430 -6.28 31.53 -10.42
N GLY A 431 -6.71 32.09 -9.29
CA GLY A 431 -6.69 33.55 -9.09
C GLY A 431 -7.57 34.30 -10.10
N ASP A 432 -7.07 35.40 -10.66
CA ASP A 432 -7.79 36.27 -11.61
C ASP A 432 -8.17 35.57 -12.95
N ALA A 433 -7.69 34.35 -13.19
CA ALA A 433 -8.11 33.53 -14.33
C ALA A 433 -9.41 32.73 -14.10
N MET A 434 -9.85 32.61 -12.84
CA MET A 434 -11.12 31.97 -12.50
C MET A 434 -12.27 32.95 -12.77
N VAL A 435 -13.37 32.47 -13.36
CA VAL A 435 -14.50 33.32 -13.73
C VAL A 435 -15.63 33.18 -12.69
N ASP A 436 -16.12 34.30 -12.14
CA ASP A 436 -17.23 34.34 -11.16
C ASP A 436 -18.63 34.07 -11.78
N GLN A 437 -18.71 33.68 -13.06
CA GLN A 437 -19.93 33.59 -13.86
C GLN A 437 -19.84 32.41 -14.82
N GLY A 438 -20.44 31.28 -14.46
CA GLY A 438 -20.47 30.10 -15.31
C GLY A 438 -20.76 28.78 -14.61
N SER A 439 -20.59 27.71 -15.38
CA SER A 439 -21.27 26.42 -15.24
C SER A 439 -20.59 25.42 -14.31
N SER A 440 -20.72 25.62 -12.98
CA SER A 440 -21.59 24.76 -12.12
C SER A 440 -21.40 24.97 -10.61
N GLU A 441 -22.41 24.59 -9.81
CA GLU A 441 -22.20 24.28 -8.38
C GLU A 441 -21.22 23.08 -8.23
N GLY A 442 -19.95 23.38 -7.94
CA GLY A 442 -18.91 22.39 -7.68
C GLY A 442 -17.95 22.09 -8.84
N VAL A 443 -18.05 22.84 -9.94
CA VAL A 443 -17.01 22.93 -10.98
C VAL A 443 -16.17 24.20 -10.72
N ALA A 444 -15.12 24.41 -11.50
CA ALA A 444 -14.24 25.55 -11.42
C ALA A 444 -13.96 26.08 -12.83
N ASP A 445 -14.11 27.39 -13.02
CA ASP A 445 -14.39 27.93 -14.35
C ASP A 445 -13.23 28.79 -14.86
N VAL A 446 -12.76 28.55 -16.08
CA VAL A 446 -11.54 29.18 -16.62
C VAL A 446 -11.63 29.49 -18.13
N LEU A 447 -10.72 30.33 -18.63
CA LEU A 447 -10.57 30.62 -20.06
C LEU A 447 -9.43 29.80 -20.70
N PRO A 448 -9.55 29.42 -21.99
CA PRO A 448 -8.48 28.80 -22.77
C PRO A 448 -7.16 29.58 -22.70
N GLY A 449 -6.06 28.85 -22.60
CA GLY A 449 -4.70 29.37 -22.49
C GLY A 449 -4.28 29.79 -21.07
N ALA A 450 -5.21 29.90 -20.11
CA ALA A 450 -4.85 30.29 -18.74
C ALA A 450 -4.17 29.14 -17.96
N GLU A 451 -3.28 29.52 -17.04
CA GLU A 451 -2.58 28.61 -16.14
C GLU A 451 -3.21 28.60 -14.75
N LEU A 452 -3.39 27.40 -14.19
CA LEU A 452 -3.99 27.17 -12.87
C LEU A 452 -3.21 26.10 -12.09
N THR A 453 -3.33 26.09 -10.77
CA THR A 453 -2.64 25.15 -9.88
C THR A 453 -3.62 24.13 -9.30
N ALA A 454 -3.33 22.84 -9.49
CA ALA A 454 -3.98 21.75 -8.78
C ALA A 454 -3.13 21.26 -7.61
N GLU A 455 -3.72 21.15 -6.43
CA GLU A 455 -3.09 20.54 -5.25
C GLU A 455 -3.76 19.20 -4.93
N ILE A 456 -3.05 18.11 -5.21
CA ILE A 456 -3.47 16.74 -4.87
C ILE A 456 -2.91 16.40 -3.49
N MET A 457 -3.76 16.41 -2.46
CA MET A 457 -3.38 16.28 -1.06
C MET A 457 -3.61 14.85 -0.55
N LEU A 458 -2.57 14.17 -0.07
CA LEU A 458 -2.67 12.86 0.59
C LEU A 458 -2.20 12.97 2.05
N LYS A 459 -3.01 12.49 3.00
CA LYS A 459 -2.73 12.55 4.44
C LYS A 459 -2.83 11.18 5.10
N ASN A 460 -1.79 10.81 5.85
CA ASN A 460 -1.83 9.66 6.75
C ASN A 460 -2.42 10.07 8.11
N ALA A 461 -3.74 10.02 8.24
CA ALA A 461 -4.43 10.27 9.50
C ALA A 461 -4.30 9.10 10.50
N SER A 462 -3.78 7.95 10.07
CA SER A 462 -3.53 6.80 10.95
C SER A 462 -2.41 7.05 11.98
N SER A 463 -2.46 6.31 13.09
CA SER A 463 -1.47 6.36 14.16
C SER A 463 -0.16 5.61 13.85
N SER A 464 0.04 5.14 12.62
CA SER A 464 1.17 4.30 12.20
C SER A 464 1.79 4.79 10.89
N VAL A 465 3.06 4.44 10.66
CA VAL A 465 3.75 4.77 9.40
C VAL A 465 3.22 3.90 8.27
N ILE A 466 2.75 4.51 7.18
CA ILE A 466 2.41 3.80 5.93
C ILE A 466 3.58 3.86 4.94
N ARG A 467 3.72 2.84 4.09
CA ARG A 467 4.89 2.61 3.23
C ARG A 467 4.49 2.14 1.83
N GLY A 468 5.42 2.27 0.88
CA GLY A 468 5.20 1.91 -0.52
C GLY A 468 4.07 2.71 -1.15
N VAL A 469 3.80 3.92 -0.65
CA VAL A 469 2.61 4.69 -1.03
C VAL A 469 2.74 5.13 -2.49
N ARG A 470 1.72 4.84 -3.29
CA ARG A 470 1.63 5.22 -4.70
C ARG A 470 0.32 5.93 -5.00
N LEU A 471 0.41 6.94 -5.84
CA LEU A 471 -0.65 7.89 -6.18
C LEU A 471 -0.86 7.89 -7.69
N GLY A 472 -1.94 7.27 -8.15
CA GLY A 472 -2.41 7.40 -9.53
C GLY A 472 -3.08 8.75 -9.75
N TYR A 473 -2.79 9.38 -10.89
CA TYR A 473 -3.37 10.65 -11.31
C TYR A 473 -3.87 10.57 -12.76
N ALA A 474 -4.88 11.38 -13.08
CA ALA A 474 -5.34 11.59 -14.45
C ALA A 474 -5.98 12.98 -14.59
N PHE A 475 -5.32 13.85 -15.34
CA PHE A 475 -5.89 15.05 -15.95
C PHE A 475 -6.65 14.60 -17.21
N ASP A 476 -7.78 15.23 -17.54
CA ASP A 476 -8.55 14.82 -18.72
C ASP A 476 -7.94 15.38 -20.02
N GLU A 477 -7.92 14.54 -21.07
CA GLU A 477 -7.20 14.85 -22.32
C GLU A 477 -7.97 15.86 -23.20
N LEU A 478 -9.25 16.07 -22.91
CA LEU A 478 -10.10 17.10 -23.51
C LEU A 478 -9.92 18.44 -22.78
N GLY A 479 -8.72 19.02 -22.89
CA GLY A 479 -8.48 20.42 -22.55
C GLY A 479 -7.52 20.74 -21.39
N LEU A 480 -6.82 19.77 -20.78
CA LEU A 480 -5.85 20.06 -19.71
C LEU A 480 -4.44 19.49 -19.95
N THR A 481 -3.49 20.36 -20.31
CA THR A 481 -2.06 20.04 -20.33
C THR A 481 -1.40 20.33 -18.97
N PRO A 482 -0.82 19.33 -18.27
CA PRO A 482 0.09 19.58 -17.15
C PRO A 482 1.44 20.13 -17.64
N LEU A 483 1.82 21.30 -17.16
CA LEU A 483 3.07 21.98 -17.50
C LEU A 483 4.23 21.59 -16.58
N SER A 484 3.96 21.43 -15.27
CA SER A 484 4.96 20.96 -14.30
C SER A 484 4.33 20.46 -13.01
N TYR A 485 5.11 19.76 -12.17
CA TYR A 485 4.72 19.44 -10.80
C TYR A 485 5.87 19.51 -9.77
N THR A 486 5.50 19.67 -8.50
CA THR A 486 6.35 19.41 -7.34
C THR A 486 5.64 18.52 -6.33
N ILE A 487 6.40 17.78 -5.51
CA ILE A 487 5.89 17.02 -4.37
C ILE A 487 6.45 17.65 -3.09
N GLU A 488 5.58 17.95 -2.15
CA GLU A 488 5.91 18.60 -0.88
C GLU A 488 5.35 17.82 0.32
N SER A 489 5.97 17.99 1.49
CA SER A 489 5.52 17.44 2.77
C SER A 489 5.40 18.53 3.84
N ASP A 490 4.44 18.37 4.76
CA ASP A 490 4.30 19.19 5.98
C ASP A 490 5.15 18.67 7.15
N HIS A 491 5.85 17.54 6.99
CA HIS A 491 6.75 16.99 8.00
C HIS A 491 8.02 17.86 8.16
N PRO A 492 8.46 18.19 9.39
CA PRO A 492 8.03 17.65 10.68
C PRO A 492 6.98 18.49 11.43
N ALA A 493 6.39 19.50 10.80
CA ALA A 493 5.45 20.42 11.45
C ALA A 493 4.03 19.83 11.58
N LEU A 494 3.60 19.04 10.58
CA LEU A 494 2.30 18.37 10.51
C LEU A 494 1.10 19.35 10.56
N ASP A 495 1.31 20.58 10.09
CA ASP A 495 0.39 21.72 10.25
C ASP A 495 -0.33 22.15 8.95
N GLN A 496 -0.01 21.52 7.81
CA GLN A 496 -0.53 21.84 6.47
C GLN A 496 -0.32 23.29 5.98
N SER A 497 0.57 24.04 6.63
CA SER A 497 0.94 25.43 6.28
C SER A 497 2.45 25.61 6.04
N SER A 498 3.27 24.78 6.68
CA SER A 498 4.73 24.77 6.64
C SER A 498 5.23 23.69 5.66
N TRP A 499 5.27 24.02 4.36
CA TRP A 499 5.61 23.07 3.29
C TRP A 499 7.10 23.05 2.92
N SER A 500 7.59 21.88 2.51
CA SER A 500 8.94 21.68 1.98
C SER A 500 8.99 20.60 0.90
N THR A 501 9.88 20.74 -0.08
CA THR A 501 10.08 19.75 -1.16
C THR A 501 10.43 18.37 -0.59
N ASN A 502 9.76 17.32 -1.08
CA ASN A 502 9.85 15.97 -0.55
C ASN A 502 10.80 15.06 -1.35
N ASP A 503 11.33 14.03 -0.67
CA ASP A 503 12.21 12.99 -1.23
C ASP A 503 11.61 12.24 -2.43
N ALA A 504 10.29 12.22 -2.57
CA ALA A 504 9.60 11.67 -3.74
C ALA A 504 9.96 12.38 -5.07
N MET A 505 10.52 13.60 -5.04
CA MET A 505 11.02 14.30 -6.23
C MET A 505 12.29 13.68 -6.84
N GLU A 506 13.05 12.89 -6.07
CA GLU A 506 14.31 12.29 -6.52
C GLU A 506 14.16 10.83 -6.96
N VAL A 507 12.92 10.32 -7.06
CA VAL A 507 12.62 8.93 -7.43
C VAL A 507 12.66 8.75 -8.94
N GLU A 508 13.68 8.06 -9.44
CA GLU A 508 13.95 7.80 -10.88
C GLU A 508 12.78 7.17 -11.66
N SER A 509 11.83 6.50 -11.00
CA SER A 509 10.64 5.91 -11.65
C SER A 509 9.44 6.87 -11.76
N ASN A 510 9.52 8.06 -11.18
CA ASN A 510 8.52 9.11 -11.38
C ASN A 510 8.78 9.83 -12.73
N PRO A 511 7.75 10.39 -13.38
CA PRO A 511 7.93 11.16 -14.61
C PRO A 511 8.77 12.43 -14.37
N ASP A 512 9.37 12.97 -15.44
CA ASP A 512 10.06 14.25 -15.40
C ASP A 512 9.12 15.34 -14.83
N PRO A 513 9.56 16.14 -13.83
CA PRO A 513 8.78 17.26 -13.28
C PRO A 513 8.24 18.27 -14.29
N ALA A 514 8.78 18.32 -15.52
CA ALA A 514 8.30 19.15 -16.64
C ALA A 514 7.58 18.35 -17.75
N GLN A 515 7.40 17.04 -17.61
CA GLN A 515 6.72 16.16 -18.58
C GLN A 515 5.86 15.09 -17.87
N MET A 516 4.95 15.54 -17.00
CA MET A 516 4.11 14.66 -16.18
C MET A 516 3.17 13.74 -16.98
N GLY A 517 2.74 14.18 -18.17
CA GLY A 517 1.75 13.48 -18.99
C GLY A 517 0.32 13.56 -18.44
N SER A 518 -0.68 13.26 -19.29
CA SER A 518 -2.10 13.32 -18.93
C SER A 518 -2.48 12.40 -17.77
N SER A 519 -1.86 11.22 -17.67
CA SER A 519 -2.11 10.27 -16.58
C SER A 519 -0.88 9.41 -16.26
N GLY A 520 -0.84 8.89 -15.04
CA GLY A 520 0.29 8.08 -14.56
C GLY A 520 0.20 7.69 -13.09
N GLU A 521 1.34 7.33 -12.52
CA GLU A 521 1.51 6.96 -11.10
C GLU A 521 2.75 7.65 -10.53
N LEU A 522 2.62 8.26 -9.35
CA LEU A 522 3.73 8.78 -8.57
C LEU A 522 4.02 7.86 -7.38
N VAL A 523 5.30 7.53 -7.19
CA VAL A 523 5.81 6.90 -5.96
C VAL A 523 6.03 7.99 -4.91
N MET A 524 5.28 7.91 -3.82
CA MET A 524 5.25 8.90 -2.72
C MET A 524 6.05 8.44 -1.48
N ASN A 525 6.79 7.34 -1.60
CA ASN A 525 7.60 6.68 -0.58
C ASN A 525 6.82 6.25 0.68
N ALA A 526 7.03 6.94 1.81
CA ALA A 526 6.42 6.64 3.09
C ALA A 526 5.89 7.92 3.75
N PHE A 527 4.91 7.76 4.65
CA PHE A 527 4.30 8.85 5.40
C PHE A 527 4.34 8.52 6.90
N SER A 528 4.81 9.47 7.68
CA SER A 528 4.76 9.46 9.15
C SER A 528 3.32 9.52 9.64
N ALA A 529 3.06 9.12 10.89
CA ALA A 529 1.73 9.26 11.48
C ALA A 529 1.36 10.76 11.60
N GLY A 530 0.26 11.17 10.97
CA GLY A 530 -0.19 12.56 10.88
C GLY A 530 0.35 13.35 9.68
N GLU A 531 1.32 12.82 8.91
CA GLU A 531 1.95 13.52 7.79
C GLU A 531 1.00 13.73 6.60
N SER A 532 1.07 14.93 6.03
CA SER A 532 0.44 15.28 4.76
C SER A 532 1.53 15.51 3.71
N LYS A 533 1.37 14.90 2.53
CA LYS A 533 2.12 15.26 1.33
C LYS A 533 1.16 15.77 0.27
N ARG A 534 1.59 16.77 -0.50
CA ARG A 534 0.82 17.28 -1.64
C ARG A 534 1.65 17.20 -2.92
N VAL A 535 0.98 16.92 -4.02
CA VAL A 535 1.50 17.16 -5.37
C VAL A 535 0.90 18.48 -5.83
N VAL A 536 1.74 19.46 -6.10
CA VAL A 536 1.35 20.76 -6.65
C VAL A 536 1.63 20.71 -8.15
N VAL A 537 0.60 20.82 -8.98
CA VAL A 537 0.69 20.68 -10.44
C VAL A 537 0.25 21.98 -11.10
N THR A 538 1.08 22.56 -11.96
CA THR A 538 0.65 23.65 -12.86
C THR A 538 0.02 23.04 -14.09
N LEU A 539 -1.23 23.41 -14.37
CA LEU A 539 -2.01 23.00 -15.53
C LEU A 539 -2.29 24.21 -16.42
N ARG A 540 -2.47 23.98 -17.71
CA ARG A 540 -3.01 24.96 -18.67
C ARG A 540 -4.31 24.44 -19.26
N ALA A 541 -5.32 25.30 -19.37
CA ALA A 541 -6.53 25.03 -20.14
C ALA A 541 -6.25 25.18 -21.64
N ASP A 542 -6.69 24.24 -22.48
CA ASP A 542 -6.32 24.18 -23.91
C ASP A 542 -7.51 24.20 -24.89
N ALA A 543 -8.69 23.72 -24.48
CA ALA A 543 -9.84 23.54 -25.36
C ALA A 543 -11.16 23.63 -24.58
N TYR A 544 -12.27 23.89 -25.28
CA TYR A 544 -13.62 23.96 -24.69
C TYR A 544 -14.06 22.60 -24.12
N SER A 545 -14.42 22.57 -22.84
CA SER A 545 -14.98 21.38 -22.20
C SER A 545 -16.50 21.38 -22.29
N PHE A 546 -17.03 20.81 -23.37
CA PHE A 546 -18.45 20.42 -23.37
C PHE A 546 -18.74 19.50 -22.17
N ALA A 547 -19.98 19.51 -21.65
CA ALA A 547 -20.43 18.72 -20.49
C ALA A 547 -20.51 17.19 -20.75
N MET A 548 -19.53 16.63 -21.45
CA MET A 548 -19.36 15.18 -21.65
C MET A 548 -19.17 14.49 -20.30
N ALA A 549 -20.25 13.86 -19.84
CA ALA A 549 -20.34 13.30 -18.50
C ALA A 549 -19.15 12.38 -18.13
N PRO A 550 -18.50 12.56 -16.96
CA PRO A 550 -18.63 13.66 -16.00
C PRO A 550 -17.27 14.21 -15.48
N PHE A 551 -16.19 14.15 -16.27
CA PHE A 551 -14.83 14.38 -15.74
C PHE A 551 -13.85 15.14 -16.68
N GLY A 552 -14.24 16.31 -17.19
CA GLY A 552 -13.23 17.35 -17.47
C GLY A 552 -12.61 17.81 -16.15
N GLY A 553 -11.31 17.58 -15.94
CA GLY A 553 -10.65 17.97 -14.68
C GLY A 553 -9.57 17.02 -14.17
N VAL A 554 -9.31 17.08 -12.86
CA VAL A 554 -8.18 16.44 -12.17
C VAL A 554 -8.66 15.31 -11.28
N ARG A 555 -8.23 14.08 -11.56
CA ARG A 555 -8.56 12.87 -10.77
C ARG A 555 -7.32 12.34 -10.06
N ALA A 556 -7.49 11.91 -8.82
CA ALA A 556 -6.45 11.29 -8.01
C ALA A 556 -6.98 10.06 -7.25
N PHE A 557 -6.13 9.04 -7.10
CA PHE A 557 -6.44 7.85 -6.32
C PHE A 557 -5.18 7.17 -5.80
N VAL A 558 -5.23 6.60 -4.59
CA VAL A 558 -4.15 5.74 -4.11
C VAL A 558 -4.20 4.43 -4.91
N THR A 559 -3.13 4.08 -5.61
CA THR A 559 -2.99 2.81 -6.34
C THR A 559 -2.51 1.69 -5.42
N HIS A 560 -1.54 1.97 -4.54
CA HIS A 560 -0.94 0.98 -3.64
C HIS A 560 -0.44 1.62 -2.32
N ILE A 561 -0.56 0.87 -1.22
CA ILE A 561 0.10 1.07 0.07
C ILE A 561 0.42 -0.32 0.61
N ASP A 562 1.67 -0.56 1.01
CA ASP A 562 2.14 -1.87 1.48
C ASP A 562 1.25 -2.42 2.61
N ASP A 563 0.75 -3.64 2.40
CA ASP A 563 -0.21 -4.35 3.27
C ASP A 563 -1.56 -3.64 3.53
N VAL A 564 -1.78 -2.40 3.11
CA VAL A 564 -2.93 -1.57 3.55
C VAL A 564 -3.98 -1.36 2.46
N TYR A 565 -3.57 -1.07 1.23
CA TYR A 565 -4.49 -0.71 0.14
C TYR A 565 -3.92 -1.07 -1.22
N ALA A 566 -4.73 -1.58 -2.16
CA ALA A 566 -4.32 -1.78 -3.55
C ALA A 566 -5.52 -1.73 -4.51
N GLN A 567 -5.47 -0.90 -5.56
CA GLN A 567 -6.45 -0.87 -6.67
C GLN A 567 -5.73 -0.58 -8.00
N SER A 568 -6.12 -1.27 -9.09
CA SER A 568 -5.37 -1.22 -10.35
C SER A 568 -5.70 -0.04 -11.27
N ALA A 569 -6.79 0.67 -11.01
CA ALA A 569 -7.25 1.84 -11.78
C ALA A 569 -8.20 2.70 -10.95
N PHE A 570 -8.41 3.96 -11.35
CA PHE A 570 -9.48 4.79 -10.80
C PHE A 570 -10.84 4.08 -10.94
N GLY A 571 -11.73 4.24 -9.97
CA GLY A 571 -13.05 3.61 -10.00
C GLY A 571 -13.09 2.09 -9.75
N SER A 572 -11.97 1.38 -9.83
CA SER A 572 -11.91 -0.08 -9.65
C SER A 572 -12.21 -0.54 -8.21
N THR A 573 -12.47 -1.85 -8.05
CA THR A 573 -12.60 -2.49 -6.73
C THR A 573 -11.20 -2.79 -6.19
N PRO A 574 -10.83 -2.32 -4.99
CA PRO A 574 -9.53 -2.60 -4.40
C PRO A 574 -9.38 -4.10 -4.06
N SER A 575 -8.22 -4.68 -4.37
CA SER A 575 -7.85 -6.06 -4.02
C SER A 575 -7.38 -6.20 -2.56
N VAL A 576 -6.93 -5.10 -1.97
CA VAL A 576 -6.70 -4.95 -0.52
C VAL A 576 -7.30 -3.62 -0.09
N ASN A 577 -8.07 -3.61 1.00
CA ASN A 577 -8.55 -2.40 1.64
C ASN A 577 -8.60 -2.61 3.17
N ARG A 578 -7.71 -1.94 3.89
CA ARG A 578 -7.72 -1.82 5.37
C ARG A 578 -8.07 -0.40 5.84
N THR A 579 -8.52 0.47 4.93
CA THR A 579 -8.97 1.85 5.22
C THR A 579 -10.48 1.94 5.49
N GLY A 580 -11.26 0.92 5.15
CA GLY A 580 -12.70 0.85 5.37
C GLY A 580 -13.53 1.68 4.39
N THR A 581 -12.96 2.74 3.82
CA THR A 581 -13.48 3.53 2.70
C THR A 581 -12.65 3.27 1.43
N THR A 582 -13.20 3.61 0.26
CA THR A 582 -12.47 3.56 -1.02
C THR A 582 -11.82 4.91 -1.29
N LEU A 583 -10.51 4.94 -1.51
CA LEU A 583 -9.75 6.18 -1.66
C LEU A 583 -9.87 6.72 -3.09
N ARG A 584 -10.56 7.86 -3.24
CA ARG A 584 -10.83 8.56 -4.50
C ARG A 584 -10.96 10.06 -4.22
N ALA A 585 -10.32 10.89 -5.03
CA ALA A 585 -10.53 12.34 -5.03
C ALA A 585 -10.55 12.86 -6.47
N HIS A 586 -11.25 13.96 -6.69
CA HIS A 586 -11.39 14.58 -8.00
C HIS A 586 -11.83 16.04 -7.83
N ALA A 587 -11.46 16.88 -8.80
CA ALA A 587 -12.01 18.22 -8.99
C ALA A 587 -12.36 18.39 -10.47
N GLY A 588 -13.53 18.92 -10.77
CA GLY A 588 -13.94 19.28 -12.13
C GLY A 588 -13.42 20.67 -12.52
N LEU A 589 -13.30 20.92 -13.83
CA LEU A 589 -12.98 22.23 -14.38
C LEU A 589 -13.80 22.42 -15.67
N ASP A 590 -14.41 23.60 -15.84
CA ASP A 590 -15.01 24.04 -17.09
C ASP A 590 -14.12 25.11 -17.75
N ILE A 591 -14.05 25.10 -19.07
CA ILE A 591 -13.16 25.91 -19.91
C ILE A 591 -14.02 26.53 -21.00
N PHE A 592 -14.30 27.84 -20.95
CA PHE A 592 -15.25 28.48 -21.86
C PHE A 592 -14.68 28.79 -23.25
N ALA A 593 -15.46 28.57 -24.31
CA ALA A 593 -15.13 29.08 -25.63
C ALA A 593 -15.41 30.59 -25.68
N THR A 594 -14.63 31.30 -26.49
CA THR A 594 -14.80 32.74 -26.70
C THR A 594 -15.71 33.06 -27.91
N ASP A 595 -16.05 32.02 -28.67
CA ASP A 595 -16.71 32.05 -29.98
C ASP A 595 -17.66 30.84 -30.20
N ALA A 596 -18.07 30.17 -29.11
CA ALA A 596 -19.13 29.17 -29.10
C ALA A 596 -19.76 29.05 -27.69
N TRP A 597 -21.04 28.67 -27.60
CA TRP A 597 -21.83 28.51 -26.38
C TRP A 597 -22.85 27.39 -26.56
N PHE A 598 -23.03 26.54 -25.55
CA PHE A 598 -23.85 25.32 -25.66
C PHE A 598 -24.89 25.14 -24.54
N PHE A 599 -24.88 25.97 -23.50
CA PHE A 599 -25.98 26.05 -22.53
C PHE A 599 -26.30 24.74 -21.78
N GLU A 600 -25.24 24.00 -21.39
CA GLU A 600 -25.31 22.69 -20.74
C GLU A 600 -25.04 22.72 -19.21
N GLY A 601 -24.89 23.92 -18.64
CA GLY A 601 -24.74 24.13 -17.19
C GLY A 601 -25.97 23.75 -16.35
N PRO A 602 -25.83 23.67 -15.01
CA PRO A 602 -26.88 23.20 -14.11
C PRO A 602 -28.09 24.14 -14.04
N GLU A 603 -29.28 23.59 -13.73
CA GLU A 603 -30.53 24.36 -13.73
C GLU A 603 -30.51 25.48 -12.67
N GLY A 604 -30.45 26.73 -13.12
CA GLY A 604 -30.32 27.88 -12.25
C GLY A 604 -30.18 29.21 -13.00
N PRO A 605 -30.01 30.32 -12.27
CA PRO A 605 -29.82 31.67 -12.84
C PRO A 605 -28.42 31.89 -13.45
N ASP A 606 -27.57 30.87 -13.40
CA ASP A 606 -26.36 30.78 -14.21
C ASP A 606 -26.74 30.48 -15.66
N VAL A 607 -25.95 31.03 -16.59
CA VAL A 607 -26.26 31.21 -18.03
C VAL A 607 -24.97 31.34 -18.86
N GLU A 608 -23.88 30.68 -18.45
CA GLU A 608 -22.57 30.70 -19.14
C GLU A 608 -22.05 32.14 -19.40
N GLY A 609 -22.33 33.06 -18.47
CA GLY A 609 -21.94 34.48 -18.55
C GLY A 609 -22.79 35.37 -19.47
N TRP A 610 -23.84 34.85 -20.11
CA TRP A 610 -24.76 35.66 -20.92
C TRP A 610 -25.59 36.62 -20.05
N THR A 611 -25.98 37.77 -20.60
CA THR A 611 -26.72 38.80 -19.84
C THR A 611 -27.96 39.30 -20.56
N ALA A 612 -29.12 39.15 -19.94
CA ALA A 612 -30.36 39.79 -20.37
C ALA A 612 -30.32 41.31 -20.13
N GLN A 613 -30.79 42.09 -21.11
CA GLN A 613 -30.94 43.54 -21.04
C GLN A 613 -32.35 43.94 -21.51
N GLY A 614 -32.93 44.93 -20.83
CA GLY A 614 -34.38 45.15 -20.86
C GLY A 614 -35.11 44.23 -19.89
N THR A 615 -34.72 44.22 -18.62
CA THR A 615 -35.22 43.25 -17.61
C THR A 615 -36.70 43.37 -17.27
N ASP A 616 -37.38 44.45 -17.68
CA ASP A 616 -38.84 44.55 -17.57
C ASP A 616 -39.57 43.77 -18.70
N ALA A 617 -38.81 43.24 -19.66
CA ALA A 617 -39.28 42.43 -20.79
C ALA A 617 -38.94 40.92 -20.68
N PHE A 618 -38.34 40.50 -19.57
CA PHE A 618 -38.12 39.08 -19.22
C PHE A 618 -38.61 38.82 -17.79
N ASP A 619 -39.33 37.73 -17.55
CA ASP A 619 -39.65 37.22 -16.20
C ASP A 619 -39.04 35.84 -15.90
N ASP A 620 -38.55 35.12 -16.92
CA ASP A 620 -37.63 33.98 -16.78
C ASP A 620 -36.46 34.07 -17.80
N PHE A 621 -35.24 33.80 -17.31
CA PHE A 621 -33.99 33.80 -18.08
C PHE A 621 -32.95 32.93 -17.34
N ARG A 622 -32.74 31.69 -17.81
CA ARG A 622 -31.99 30.65 -17.07
C ARG A 622 -31.62 29.43 -17.91
N LEU A 623 -30.67 28.62 -17.44
CA LEU A 623 -30.39 27.30 -18.02
C LEU A 623 -31.43 26.25 -17.63
N ASN A 624 -31.65 25.28 -18.52
CA ASN A 624 -32.61 24.17 -18.35
C ASN A 624 -31.97 22.81 -18.70
N THR A 625 -31.37 22.17 -17.68
CA THR A 625 -30.70 20.86 -17.80
C THR A 625 -31.60 19.70 -18.25
N SER A 626 -32.92 19.85 -18.21
CA SER A 626 -33.81 18.80 -18.72
C SER A 626 -33.75 18.70 -20.25
N HIS A 627 -33.16 19.70 -20.90
CA HIS A 627 -33.15 19.84 -22.36
C HIS A 627 -31.82 20.33 -22.97
N GLY A 628 -30.87 20.89 -22.20
CA GLY A 628 -29.61 21.43 -22.72
C GLY A 628 -29.85 22.71 -23.53
N LEU A 629 -30.29 23.76 -22.83
CA LEU A 629 -30.69 25.03 -23.45
C LEU A 629 -30.65 26.20 -22.46
N LEU A 630 -30.49 27.40 -23.03
CA LEU A 630 -30.81 28.67 -22.39
C LEU A 630 -32.28 29.02 -22.69
N ALA A 631 -33.09 29.11 -21.63
CA ALA A 631 -34.52 29.35 -21.70
C ALA A 631 -34.82 30.84 -21.47
N LEU A 632 -35.69 31.42 -22.29
CA LEU A 632 -36.08 32.82 -22.23
C LEU A 632 -37.61 32.94 -22.33
N HIS A 633 -38.23 33.61 -21.35
CA HIS A 633 -39.64 33.96 -21.39
C HIS A 633 -39.78 35.48 -21.54
N LEU A 634 -40.38 35.89 -22.66
CA LEU A 634 -40.48 37.27 -23.13
C LEU A 634 -41.84 37.85 -22.72
N VAL A 635 -41.84 39.03 -22.08
CA VAL A 635 -43.05 39.68 -21.56
C VAL A 635 -43.16 41.17 -21.90
N GLY A 636 -42.26 41.70 -22.75
CA GLY A 636 -42.22 43.12 -23.10
C GLY A 636 -41.34 43.45 -24.31
N GLU A 637 -41.26 44.74 -24.65
CA GLU A 637 -40.50 45.23 -25.80
C GLU A 637 -38.99 45.38 -25.50
N GLY A 638 -38.14 45.20 -26.52
CA GLY A 638 -36.70 45.50 -26.42
C GLY A 638 -35.88 44.47 -25.65
N ALA A 639 -36.45 43.29 -25.40
CA ALA A 639 -35.77 42.13 -24.83
C ALA A 639 -34.54 41.75 -25.67
N THR A 640 -33.34 41.81 -25.07
CA THR A 640 -32.09 41.40 -25.72
C THR A 640 -31.21 40.61 -24.77
N VAL A 641 -30.39 39.70 -25.30
CA VAL A 641 -29.34 39.00 -24.56
C VAL A 641 -27.98 39.32 -25.19
N SER A 642 -27.00 39.65 -24.36
CA SER A 642 -25.62 39.95 -24.78
C SER A 642 -24.67 38.83 -24.32
N SER A 643 -23.70 38.49 -25.17
CA SER A 643 -22.73 37.43 -24.90
C SER A 643 -21.73 37.81 -23.79
N PRO A 644 -20.95 36.86 -23.25
CA PRO A 644 -20.10 37.09 -22.08
C PRO A 644 -18.95 38.06 -22.36
N ALA A 645 -18.40 38.66 -21.29
CA ALA A 645 -17.32 39.66 -21.39
C ALA A 645 -15.99 39.12 -21.97
N TRP A 646 -15.83 37.79 -22.05
CA TRP A 646 -14.70 37.11 -22.68
C TRP A 646 -14.94 36.73 -24.15
N THR A 647 -16.01 37.22 -24.77
CA THR A 647 -16.28 36.99 -26.20
C THR A 647 -15.11 37.49 -27.06
N ALA A 648 -14.62 36.64 -27.96
CA ALA A 648 -13.55 36.93 -28.90
C ALA A 648 -13.71 36.01 -30.12
N ILE A 649 -14.28 36.56 -31.19
CA ILE A 649 -14.57 35.88 -32.46
C ILE A 649 -13.68 36.46 -33.56
N ASP A 650 -13.12 35.61 -34.43
CA ASP A 650 -12.47 36.04 -35.69
C ASP A 650 -13.50 36.05 -36.84
N ALA A 651 -14.04 37.23 -37.15
CA ALA A 651 -15.02 37.41 -38.22
C ALA A 651 -14.41 37.29 -39.64
N ASP A 652 -13.09 37.44 -39.79
CA ASP A 652 -12.41 37.25 -41.08
C ASP A 652 -12.24 35.75 -41.38
N ALA A 653 -12.09 34.93 -40.33
CA ALA A 653 -12.08 33.47 -40.43
C ALA A 653 -13.49 32.86 -40.54
N PHE A 654 -14.49 33.41 -39.84
CA PHE A 654 -15.83 32.82 -39.70
C PHE A 654 -16.96 33.72 -40.27
N PRO A 655 -17.44 33.44 -41.50
CA PRO A 655 -18.44 34.26 -42.20
C PRO A 655 -19.91 34.01 -41.83
N GLU A 656 -20.24 32.87 -41.21
CA GLU A 656 -21.62 32.49 -40.88
C GLU A 656 -21.76 32.23 -39.36
N LEU A 657 -22.75 32.85 -38.72
CA LEU A 657 -23.18 32.53 -37.37
C LEU A 657 -24.27 31.45 -37.44
N VAL A 658 -24.18 30.41 -36.61
CA VAL A 658 -25.21 29.37 -36.44
C VAL A 658 -25.86 29.57 -35.08
N LEU A 659 -27.17 29.85 -35.09
CA LEU A 659 -28.00 29.95 -33.90
C LEU A 659 -29.04 28.83 -33.95
N ARG A 660 -28.90 27.80 -33.11
CA ARG A 660 -29.90 26.74 -33.01
C ARG A 660 -30.91 27.11 -31.93
N ALA A 661 -32.17 27.33 -32.33
CA ALA A 661 -33.19 27.87 -31.44
C ALA A 661 -34.61 27.51 -31.89
N ARG A 662 -35.59 27.79 -31.04
CA ARG A 662 -37.03 27.73 -31.35
C ARG A 662 -37.81 28.90 -30.74
N SER A 663 -38.79 29.41 -31.47
CA SER A 663 -39.95 30.10 -30.88
C SER A 663 -41.07 29.08 -30.69
N HIS A 664 -41.75 29.10 -29.54
CA HIS A 664 -42.84 28.15 -29.25
C HIS A 664 -44.10 28.44 -30.06
N ASP A 665 -44.33 29.70 -30.41
CA ASP A 665 -45.41 30.19 -31.26
C ASP A 665 -45.06 31.53 -31.93
N GLY A 666 -45.64 31.77 -33.12
CA GLY A 666 -45.51 33.00 -33.91
C GLY A 666 -44.23 33.07 -34.75
N ASP A 667 -44.36 33.37 -36.05
CA ASP A 667 -43.18 33.64 -36.88
C ASP A 667 -42.63 35.03 -36.53
N HIS A 668 -41.41 35.08 -35.97
CA HIS A 668 -40.87 36.28 -35.31
C HIS A 668 -39.62 36.81 -36.02
N ILE A 669 -39.54 38.12 -36.17
CA ILE A 669 -38.31 38.79 -36.64
C ILE A 669 -37.30 38.85 -35.49
N LYS A 670 -36.14 38.25 -35.73
CA LYS A 670 -34.97 38.23 -34.85
C LYS A 670 -33.96 39.27 -35.34
N ALA A 671 -33.10 39.75 -34.44
CA ALA A 671 -31.95 40.57 -34.82
C ALA A 671 -30.66 40.10 -34.14
N VAL A 672 -29.56 40.12 -34.87
CA VAL A 672 -28.20 39.84 -34.37
C VAL A 672 -27.37 41.11 -34.52
N TYR A 673 -26.77 41.55 -33.43
CA TYR A 673 -25.91 42.73 -33.32
C TYR A 673 -24.49 42.33 -32.87
N TRP A 674 -23.50 43.14 -33.21
CA TRP A 674 -22.13 42.95 -32.74
C TRP A 674 -21.36 44.24 -32.45
N ALA A 675 -20.30 44.11 -31.65
CA ALA A 675 -19.37 45.19 -31.32
C ALA A 675 -17.92 44.67 -31.22
N ARG A 676 -16.95 45.52 -31.58
CA ARG A 676 -15.52 45.30 -31.29
C ARG A 676 -15.14 45.93 -29.95
N ASP A 677 -13.91 45.69 -29.47
CA ASP A 677 -13.39 46.35 -28.26
C ASP A 677 -13.58 47.87 -28.29
N GLY A 678 -14.10 48.42 -27.19
CA GLY A 678 -14.44 49.83 -27.02
C GLY A 678 -15.64 50.35 -27.85
N GLU A 679 -16.25 49.56 -28.73
CA GLU A 679 -17.44 49.94 -29.49
C GLU A 679 -18.73 49.67 -28.71
N ALA A 680 -19.76 50.51 -28.92
CA ALA A 680 -21.13 50.19 -28.51
C ALA A 680 -21.86 49.41 -29.62
N PHE A 681 -22.90 48.66 -29.27
CA PHE A 681 -23.85 48.12 -30.25
C PHE A 681 -24.53 49.24 -31.04
N SER A 682 -24.83 48.98 -32.32
CA SER A 682 -25.44 49.93 -33.27
C SER A 682 -26.26 49.18 -34.29
N GLU A 683 -27.33 49.77 -34.82
CA GLU A 683 -28.07 49.22 -35.99
C GLU A 683 -27.13 49.05 -37.21
N GLU A 684 -26.12 49.92 -37.36
CA GLU A 684 -25.06 49.82 -38.39
C GLU A 684 -24.14 48.58 -38.23
N ARG A 685 -24.31 47.81 -37.15
CA ARG A 685 -23.70 46.49 -36.90
C ARG A 685 -24.78 45.53 -36.43
N SER A 686 -25.82 45.41 -37.24
CA SER A 686 -26.93 44.48 -37.04
C SER A 686 -27.35 43.82 -38.34
N VAL A 687 -28.02 42.68 -38.23
CA VAL A 687 -28.83 42.08 -39.30
C VAL A 687 -30.14 41.57 -38.71
N ARG A 688 -31.22 41.62 -39.51
CA ARG A 688 -32.57 41.16 -39.13
C ARG A 688 -33.03 40.04 -40.05
N PHE A 689 -33.78 39.08 -39.52
CA PHE A 689 -34.31 37.94 -40.28
C PHE A 689 -35.56 37.37 -39.63
N GLU A 690 -36.45 36.77 -40.43
CA GLU A 690 -37.59 36.00 -39.94
C GLU A 690 -37.13 34.61 -39.45
N ALA A 691 -37.67 34.13 -38.33
CA ALA A 691 -37.47 32.78 -37.82
C ALA A 691 -38.81 32.12 -37.44
N PRO A 692 -39.01 30.80 -37.71
CA PRO A 692 -40.29 30.15 -37.46
C PRO A 692 -40.69 30.07 -35.99
N GLY A 693 -42.00 30.12 -35.74
CA GLY A 693 -42.61 29.77 -34.45
C GLY A 693 -43.57 28.59 -34.56
N ASP A 694 -43.04 27.45 -35.00
CA ASP A 694 -43.75 26.17 -35.07
C ASP A 694 -43.51 25.26 -33.85
N GLY A 695 -42.71 25.71 -32.88
CA GLY A 695 -42.33 24.97 -31.68
C GLY A 695 -41.16 23.99 -31.86
N GLU A 696 -40.66 23.82 -33.09
CA GLU A 696 -39.53 22.94 -33.42
C GLU A 696 -38.19 23.71 -33.44
N TYR A 697 -37.07 22.99 -33.31
CA TYR A 697 -35.74 23.59 -33.36
C TYR A 697 -35.22 23.74 -34.79
N HIS A 698 -34.80 24.95 -35.14
CA HIS A 698 -34.22 25.30 -36.43
C HIS A 698 -32.76 25.71 -36.29
N ASP A 699 -31.92 25.32 -37.25
CA ASP A 699 -30.52 25.76 -37.35
C ASP A 699 -30.48 27.09 -38.14
N LEU A 700 -30.61 28.22 -37.44
CA LEU A 700 -30.72 29.55 -38.05
C LEU A 700 -29.32 30.03 -38.45
N ILE A 701 -28.92 29.72 -39.70
CA ILE A 701 -27.63 30.15 -40.27
C ILE A 701 -27.74 31.59 -40.78
N VAL A 702 -27.07 32.51 -40.09
CA VAL A 702 -26.99 33.93 -40.44
C VAL A 702 -25.68 34.18 -41.18
N ASN A 703 -25.75 34.40 -42.50
CA ASN A 703 -24.58 34.77 -43.31
C ASN A 703 -24.24 36.25 -43.12
N LEU A 704 -23.13 36.53 -42.44
CA LEU A 704 -22.68 37.89 -42.11
C LEU A 704 -21.64 38.43 -43.10
N SER A 705 -21.08 37.58 -43.97
CA SER A 705 -19.98 37.94 -44.89
C SER A 705 -20.32 39.00 -45.95
N GLU A 706 -21.61 39.21 -46.26
CA GLU A 706 -22.05 40.28 -47.16
C GLU A 706 -22.18 41.64 -46.45
N HIS A 707 -22.17 41.66 -45.11
CA HIS A 707 -22.34 42.89 -44.33
C HIS A 707 -21.00 43.62 -44.10
N PRO A 708 -20.84 44.89 -44.54
CA PRO A 708 -19.55 45.57 -44.63
C PRO A 708 -18.90 45.96 -43.28
N GLN A 709 -19.52 45.60 -42.14
CA GLN A 709 -18.96 45.76 -40.80
C GLN A 709 -18.67 44.44 -40.07
N TRP A 710 -18.90 43.28 -40.71
CA TRP A 710 -18.46 41.98 -40.20
C TRP A 710 -17.02 41.72 -40.65
N SER A 711 -16.05 42.07 -39.79
CA SER A 711 -14.62 41.89 -40.06
C SER A 711 -13.75 42.13 -38.83
N GLY A 712 -12.58 41.48 -38.81
CA GLY A 712 -11.61 41.50 -37.72
C GLY A 712 -12.13 40.81 -36.45
N GLN A 713 -11.56 41.19 -35.30
CA GLN A 713 -11.97 40.63 -34.02
C GLN A 713 -13.27 41.28 -33.52
N ILE A 714 -14.26 40.45 -33.17
CA ILE A 714 -15.53 40.85 -32.55
C ILE A 714 -15.49 40.45 -31.07
N ASN A 715 -15.91 41.36 -30.18
CA ASN A 715 -15.75 41.23 -28.74
C ASN A 715 -17.07 41.21 -27.94
N ALA A 716 -18.21 41.40 -28.61
CA ALA A 716 -19.51 41.10 -28.06
C ALA A 716 -20.52 40.81 -29.17
N LEU A 717 -21.36 39.80 -28.96
CA LEU A 717 -22.59 39.57 -29.69
C LEU A 717 -23.78 40.02 -28.86
N ARG A 718 -24.89 40.34 -29.52
CA ARG A 718 -26.20 40.53 -28.90
C ARG A 718 -27.29 39.99 -29.81
N ILE A 719 -28.23 39.26 -29.23
CA ILE A 719 -29.39 38.71 -29.92
C ILE A 719 -30.62 39.43 -29.38
N ALA A 720 -31.52 39.84 -30.26
CA ALA A 720 -32.91 40.19 -29.94
C ALA A 720 -33.80 38.99 -30.32
N PRO A 721 -34.30 38.22 -29.34
CA PRO A 721 -35.29 37.15 -29.56
C PRO A 721 -36.60 37.65 -30.19
N LEU A 722 -36.89 38.94 -30.06
CA LEU A 722 -38.00 39.63 -30.70
C LEU A 722 -37.57 41.06 -31.03
N ALA A 723 -37.50 41.40 -32.32
CA ALA A 723 -37.05 42.72 -32.78
C ALA A 723 -38.19 43.73 -32.98
N GLU A 724 -39.45 43.27 -33.11
CA GLU A 724 -40.61 44.10 -33.46
C GLU A 724 -41.71 44.09 -32.38
N GLY A 725 -41.35 44.59 -31.20
CA GLY A 725 -42.30 44.80 -30.10
C GLY A 725 -42.24 43.74 -29.00
N ALA A 726 -43.40 43.38 -28.47
CA ALA A 726 -43.60 42.39 -27.40
C ALA A 726 -44.54 41.28 -27.88
N PRO A 727 -44.51 40.08 -27.26
CA PRO A 727 -45.47 39.02 -27.59
C PRO A 727 -46.92 39.47 -27.36
N THR A 728 -47.83 38.99 -28.20
CA THR A 728 -49.27 39.29 -28.11
C THR A 728 -49.96 38.45 -27.02
N GLU A 729 -51.19 38.81 -26.64
CA GLU A 729 -51.94 38.10 -25.57
C GLU A 729 -52.24 36.61 -25.88
N ASP A 730 -52.13 36.19 -27.15
CA ASP A 730 -52.33 34.81 -27.60
C ASP A 730 -51.00 34.03 -27.78
N GLU A 731 -49.84 34.67 -27.59
CA GLU A 731 -48.50 34.05 -27.75
C GLU A 731 -47.85 33.71 -26.40
N SER A 732 -47.09 32.63 -26.38
CA SER A 732 -46.45 32.08 -25.17
C SER A 732 -45.22 32.85 -24.70
N GLY A 733 -44.62 33.69 -25.55
CA GLY A 733 -43.39 34.43 -25.24
C GLY A 733 -42.13 33.56 -25.05
N TRP A 734 -42.20 32.23 -25.19
CA TRP A 734 -41.04 31.36 -24.99
C TRP A 734 -40.13 31.30 -26.22
N TYR A 735 -38.85 31.53 -25.98
CA TYR A 735 -37.76 31.34 -26.93
C TYR A 735 -36.66 30.52 -26.24
N ASP A 736 -36.28 29.39 -26.82
CA ASP A 736 -35.19 28.56 -26.29
C ASP A 736 -34.02 28.56 -27.28
N MET A 737 -32.80 28.72 -26.76
CA MET A 737 -31.56 28.59 -27.54
C MET A 737 -30.81 27.32 -27.09
N ASP A 738 -30.58 26.42 -28.04
CA ASP A 738 -29.86 25.14 -27.89
C ASP A 738 -28.34 25.42 -27.89
N HIS A 739 -27.83 26.05 -28.96
CA HIS A 739 -26.43 26.48 -29.02
C HIS A 739 -26.17 27.60 -30.03
N ILE A 740 -25.00 28.24 -29.88
CA ILE A 740 -24.50 29.32 -30.73
C ILE A 740 -23.04 29.03 -31.05
N TYR A 741 -22.67 28.98 -32.34
CA TYR A 741 -21.27 28.92 -32.78
C TYR A 741 -21.12 29.54 -34.17
N LEU A 742 -19.90 29.61 -34.71
CA LEU A 742 -19.67 30.12 -36.06
C LEU A 742 -19.04 29.07 -36.98
N GLN A 743 -19.34 29.18 -38.28
CA GLN A 743 -18.85 28.28 -39.31
C GLN A 743 -18.26 29.02 -40.51
N ASN A 744 -17.28 28.37 -41.13
CA ASN A 744 -16.81 28.67 -42.48
C ASN A 744 -17.07 27.44 -43.35
N ARG A 745 -18.29 27.37 -43.88
CA ARG A 745 -18.76 26.26 -44.73
C ARG A 745 -17.91 26.04 -45.98
N ALA A 746 -17.30 27.11 -46.51
CA ALA A 746 -16.41 27.01 -47.68
C ALA A 746 -15.03 26.40 -47.34
N ALA A 747 -14.54 26.60 -46.11
CA ALA A 747 -13.36 25.92 -45.58
C ALA A 747 -13.66 24.53 -45.00
N GLY A 748 -14.92 24.28 -44.61
CA GLY A 748 -15.34 23.06 -43.91
C GLY A 748 -14.98 23.07 -42.43
N THR A 749 -14.98 24.24 -41.78
CA THR A 749 -14.54 24.42 -40.39
C THR A 749 -15.56 25.19 -39.54
N THR A 750 -15.47 25.03 -38.22
CA THR A 750 -16.31 25.64 -37.18
C THR A 750 -15.43 26.15 -36.04
N THR A 751 -15.95 27.03 -35.18
CA THR A 751 -15.25 27.51 -33.96
C THR A 751 -15.11 26.44 -32.87
N THR A 752 -15.87 25.35 -33.00
CA THR A 752 -16.02 24.26 -32.02
C THR A 752 -16.01 22.91 -32.73
N GLU A 753 -15.39 21.89 -32.12
CA GLU A 753 -15.39 20.52 -32.66
C GLU A 753 -16.75 19.79 -32.49
N PHE A 754 -17.63 20.32 -31.63
CA PHE A 754 -18.94 19.75 -31.33
C PHE A 754 -20.03 20.22 -32.31
N GLY A 755 -19.94 21.47 -32.77
CA GLY A 755 -20.84 22.02 -33.80
C GLY A 755 -20.44 21.55 -35.20
N PRO A 756 -21.26 20.75 -35.90
CA PRO A 756 -20.95 20.31 -37.26
C PRO A 756 -21.20 21.44 -38.27
N VAL A 757 -20.46 21.47 -39.39
CA VAL A 757 -20.78 22.40 -40.49
C VAL A 757 -22.18 22.08 -41.05
N ILE A 758 -23.12 23.02 -40.89
CA ILE A 758 -24.50 22.88 -41.33
C ILE A 758 -24.61 23.34 -42.79
N ASP A 759 -24.86 22.38 -43.69
CA ASP A 759 -25.11 22.67 -45.12
C ASP A 759 -26.60 22.89 -45.43
N GLN A 760 -27.20 23.86 -44.73
CA GLN A 760 -28.58 24.35 -44.96
C GLN A 760 -28.54 25.77 -45.57
N ALA A 761 -29.62 26.23 -46.19
CA ALA A 761 -29.64 27.60 -46.72
C ALA A 761 -29.56 28.62 -45.58
N ALA A 762 -28.82 29.72 -45.79
CA ALA A 762 -28.84 30.82 -44.83
C ALA A 762 -30.23 31.48 -44.78
N VAL A 763 -30.62 32.00 -43.62
CA VAL A 763 -31.86 32.74 -43.44
C VAL A 763 -31.86 34.00 -44.32
N ALA A 764 -33.03 34.39 -44.82
CA ALA A 764 -33.15 35.61 -45.61
C ALA A 764 -33.00 36.84 -44.71
N LEU A 765 -32.00 37.67 -45.00
CA LEU A 765 -31.84 38.95 -44.30
C LEU A 765 -32.85 39.98 -44.83
N LEU A 766 -33.49 40.70 -43.91
CA LEU A 766 -34.37 41.82 -44.20
C LEU A 766 -33.55 43.08 -44.53
N ALA A 767 -34.14 44.02 -45.26
CA ALA A 767 -33.50 45.28 -45.63
C ALA A 767 -33.79 46.40 -44.61
N ASP A 768 -32.87 47.35 -44.45
CA ASP A 768 -32.91 48.42 -43.42
C ASP A 768 -34.06 49.45 -43.60
N ASP A 769 -34.83 49.39 -44.69
CA ASP A 769 -35.75 50.46 -45.11
C ASP A 769 -37.05 50.59 -44.27
N ASP A 770 -37.44 49.57 -43.50
CA ASP A 770 -38.69 49.57 -42.70
C ASP A 770 -38.60 50.37 -41.38
N ALA A 771 -37.50 51.10 -41.14
CA ALA A 771 -37.30 51.98 -40.00
C ALA A 771 -38.13 53.30 -40.06
N GLN A 772 -39.47 53.21 -40.14
CA GLN A 772 -40.39 54.37 -40.09
C GLN A 772 -41.64 54.15 -39.20
N PRO A 773 -41.87 54.96 -38.14
CA PRO A 773 -43.04 54.84 -37.27
C PRO A 773 -44.33 55.38 -37.93
N GLY A 774 -45.11 54.47 -38.52
CA GLY A 774 -46.29 54.72 -39.36
C GLY A 774 -47.63 54.97 -38.65
N VAL A 775 -47.80 56.19 -38.12
CA VAL A 775 -49.06 56.95 -37.96
C VAL A 775 -50.39 56.30 -38.44
N GLY A 776 -51.29 56.01 -37.49
CA GLY A 776 -52.75 56.26 -37.58
C GLY A 776 -53.62 55.45 -38.57
N GLY A 777 -54.50 54.59 -38.04
CA GLY A 777 -55.51 53.84 -38.82
C GLY A 777 -56.66 54.68 -39.40
N PRO A 778 -57.62 54.02 -40.07
CA PRO A 778 -58.96 53.99 -39.48
C PRO A 778 -59.71 52.64 -39.59
N ASP A 779 -60.82 52.56 -38.85
CA ASP A 779 -61.72 51.41 -38.67
C ASP A 779 -62.10 50.62 -39.94
N ARG A 780 -62.37 49.31 -39.73
CA ARG A 780 -63.67 48.72 -40.13
C ARG A 780 -64.02 47.44 -39.38
N ASP A 781 -65.08 47.52 -38.59
CA ASP A 781 -65.75 46.37 -37.97
C ASP A 781 -66.88 45.82 -38.87
N SER A 782 -67.06 44.50 -38.83
CA SER A 782 -68.22 43.71 -39.28
C SER A 782 -68.77 43.86 -40.72
N ASP A 783 -69.01 42.72 -41.38
CA ASP A 783 -70.33 42.43 -41.95
C ASP A 783 -70.60 40.91 -42.03
N GLN A 784 -71.85 40.47 -41.90
CA GLN A 784 -72.26 39.06 -41.97
C GLN A 784 -73.27 38.80 -43.10
N GLY A 785 -73.12 37.67 -43.80
CA GLY A 785 -73.94 37.33 -44.99
C GLY A 785 -74.45 35.89 -45.05
N GLY A 786 -75.05 35.37 -43.97
CA GLY A 786 -75.50 33.97 -43.90
C GLY A 786 -76.82 33.64 -44.63
N ARG A 787 -77.09 32.34 -44.84
CA ARG A 787 -78.43 31.80 -45.13
C ARG A 787 -78.73 30.51 -44.34
N THR A 788 -79.91 30.51 -43.72
CA THR A 788 -80.58 29.45 -42.94
C THR A 788 -81.49 28.60 -43.87
N PRO A 789 -82.42 27.70 -43.43
CA PRO A 789 -82.87 27.28 -42.07
C PRO A 789 -82.96 25.74 -41.86
N GLY A 790 -83.36 25.17 -40.71
CA GLY A 790 -83.72 25.72 -39.38
C GLY A 790 -84.65 24.76 -38.58
N LEU A 791 -85.16 25.21 -37.41
CA LEU A 791 -86.02 24.49 -36.42
C LEU A 791 -85.29 23.44 -35.54
N GLY A 792 -85.50 23.36 -34.21
CA GLY A 792 -86.30 24.23 -33.34
C GLY A 792 -86.17 23.94 -31.82
N ALA A 793 -86.42 25.01 -31.04
CA ALA A 793 -86.45 25.21 -29.58
C ALA A 793 -86.92 24.09 -28.61
N ASN A 794 -86.28 24.06 -27.42
CA ASN A 794 -86.83 24.14 -26.03
C ASN A 794 -85.71 23.74 -25.00
N ASP A 795 -85.30 24.63 -24.07
CA ASP A 795 -85.62 24.69 -22.62
C ASP A 795 -85.11 23.50 -21.73
N GLY A 796 -84.65 23.67 -20.47
CA GLY A 796 -84.39 24.86 -19.64
C GLY A 796 -83.68 24.52 -18.30
N GLU A 797 -83.55 25.50 -17.40
CA GLU A 797 -83.18 25.41 -15.95
C GLU A 797 -81.74 25.02 -15.50
N GLN A 798 -80.97 26.05 -15.13
CA GLN A 798 -80.14 26.10 -13.89
C GLN A 798 -80.99 26.75 -12.77
N PRO A 799 -80.79 26.54 -11.43
CA PRO A 799 -79.52 26.82 -10.73
C PRO A 799 -79.18 26.00 -9.45
N GLY A 800 -77.95 26.14 -8.90
CA GLY A 800 -77.56 25.54 -7.61
C GLY A 800 -76.14 25.87 -7.11
N VAL A 801 -75.95 27.03 -6.47
CA VAL A 801 -74.63 27.53 -6.00
C VAL A 801 -74.25 26.98 -4.61
N ARG A 802 -72.99 26.50 -4.40
CA ARG A 802 -72.09 26.89 -3.25
C ARG A 802 -70.78 26.07 -3.06
N THR A 803 -69.65 26.77 -3.22
CA THR A 803 -68.48 26.87 -2.31
C THR A 803 -67.91 25.68 -1.53
N ALA A 804 -66.62 25.42 -1.78
CA ALA A 804 -65.49 25.31 -0.82
C ALA A 804 -65.25 24.02 0.03
N SER A 805 -64.03 23.48 -0.15
CA SER A 805 -63.15 22.79 0.83
C SER A 805 -63.63 21.51 1.54
N GLY A 806 -62.78 20.47 1.57
CA GLY A 806 -62.95 19.31 2.46
C GLY A 806 -61.99 18.15 2.17
N CYS A 807 -60.97 17.96 3.01
CA CYS A 807 -59.94 16.94 2.84
C CYS A 807 -60.34 15.53 3.31
N ALA A 808 -59.51 14.55 2.89
CA ALA A 808 -59.01 13.41 3.67
C ALA A 808 -59.82 12.08 3.78
N THR A 809 -59.20 11.03 3.18
CA THR A 809 -58.98 9.66 3.71
C THR A 809 -60.22 8.76 4.01
N THR A 810 -60.14 7.44 4.23
CA THR A 810 -59.05 6.46 4.49
C THR A 810 -59.24 5.14 3.72
N GLY A 811 -58.20 4.30 3.63
CA GLY A 811 -58.27 2.89 3.18
C GLY A 811 -56.87 2.29 3.01
N GLN A 812 -56.49 1.27 3.80
CA GLN A 812 -55.07 0.94 4.06
C GLN A 812 -54.68 -0.54 3.78
N GLN A 813 -53.41 -0.73 3.37
CA GLN A 813 -52.53 -1.93 3.50
C GLN A 813 -52.63 -3.14 2.53
N GLY A 814 -51.44 -3.59 2.07
CA GLY A 814 -51.09 -4.93 1.54
C GLY A 814 -51.42 -5.17 0.05
N GLY A 815 -50.50 -5.42 -0.89
CA GLY A 815 -49.07 -5.83 -0.81
C GLY A 815 -48.96 -7.34 -0.60
N GLY A 816 -48.31 -8.19 -1.40
CA GLY A 816 -47.28 -8.16 -2.47
C GLY A 816 -46.72 -9.61 -2.54
N ALA A 817 -45.87 -10.10 -3.45
CA ALA A 817 -45.15 -9.60 -4.63
C ALA A 817 -44.93 -10.81 -5.61
N PRO A 818 -44.38 -10.66 -6.84
CA PRO A 818 -44.59 -11.62 -7.93
C PRO A 818 -43.54 -12.73 -8.12
N ALA A 819 -43.86 -13.69 -9.02
CA ALA A 819 -42.99 -14.75 -9.51
C ALA A 819 -42.28 -14.39 -10.85
N ALA A 820 -41.40 -15.26 -11.36
CA ALA A 820 -40.33 -14.88 -12.29
C ALA A 820 -40.37 -15.48 -13.72
N ALA A 821 -39.68 -14.76 -14.63
CA ALA A 821 -38.94 -15.20 -15.83
C ALA A 821 -39.65 -15.88 -17.03
N LEU A 822 -39.44 -15.32 -18.24
CA LEU A 822 -38.84 -16.09 -19.36
C LEU A 822 -38.26 -15.21 -20.52
N LEU A 823 -37.07 -15.59 -20.97
CA LEU A 823 -36.43 -15.49 -22.31
C LEU A 823 -36.93 -14.51 -23.40
N LEU A 824 -35.97 -13.85 -24.08
CA LEU A 824 -35.55 -14.23 -25.45
C LEU A 824 -34.18 -13.63 -25.87
N LEU A 825 -33.55 -14.22 -26.89
CA LEU A 825 -32.23 -13.85 -27.44
C LEU A 825 -32.31 -13.72 -28.96
N LEU A 826 -31.86 -12.58 -29.53
CA LEU A 826 -31.34 -12.41 -30.91
C LEU A 826 -30.96 -10.95 -31.13
N GLY A 827 -29.75 -10.66 -31.64
CA GLY A 827 -29.29 -9.27 -31.80
C GLY A 827 -27.82 -9.08 -32.20
N TRP A 828 -27.26 -9.94 -33.05
CA TRP A 828 -25.89 -9.77 -33.57
C TRP A 828 -25.78 -10.27 -35.02
N MET A 829 -24.86 -9.68 -35.78
CA MET A 829 -24.57 -9.94 -37.21
C MET A 829 -25.63 -9.52 -38.24
N LEU A 830 -25.71 -8.21 -38.52
CA LEU A 830 -25.65 -7.60 -39.87
C LEU A 830 -25.45 -6.07 -39.64
N ALA A 831 -24.57 -5.34 -40.33
CA ALA A 831 -23.76 -5.69 -41.50
C ALA A 831 -22.27 -5.36 -41.32
N SER A 832 -21.42 -6.05 -42.08
CA SER A 832 -20.05 -5.66 -42.36
C SER A 832 -19.76 -5.85 -43.86
N ARG A 833 -18.63 -5.28 -44.33
CA ARG A 833 -18.14 -5.25 -45.72
C ARG A 833 -18.83 -4.25 -46.66
N ARG A 834 -18.14 -3.11 -46.89
CA ARG A 834 -17.45 -2.83 -48.17
C ARG A 834 -16.39 -1.72 -47.99
N ARG A 835 -15.15 -2.13 -47.70
CA ARG A 835 -13.96 -1.54 -48.36
C ARG A 835 -13.45 -2.58 -49.34
N ALA A 836 -12.88 -2.15 -50.46
CA ALA A 836 -12.34 -3.02 -51.49
C ALA A 836 -10.99 -2.48 -52.00
N GLU A 837 -10.02 -3.39 -52.12
CA GLU A 837 -9.00 -3.42 -53.18
C GLU A 837 -8.15 -2.15 -53.41
N ALA A 838 -7.20 -1.91 -52.50
CA ALA A 838 -5.80 -1.63 -52.83
C ALA A 838 -4.90 -2.02 -51.65
#